data_AF-A0AAD9MIS1-F1
#
_entry.id   AF-A0AAD9MIS1-F1
#
_cell.length_a   1.000
_cell.length_b   1.000
_cell.length_c   1.000
_cell.angle_alpha   90.00
_cell.angle_beta   90.00
_cell.angle_gamma   90.00
#
_symmetry.space_group_name_H-M   'P 1'
#
loop_
_entity.id
_entity.type
_entity.pdbx_description
1 polymer ?
#
loop_
_entity_poly.entity_id
_entity_poly.type
_entity_poly.pdbx_seq_one_letter_code
_entity_poly.pdbx_strand_id
1 'polypeptide(L)'
;MMPSAPHVYGHQHYQPNDSSWMHQQTSHQHHAQAAAAAANAAQQQHYSRIAGQHGSISALNPSAHTQDAGGSGLNGTGVSEENQRTLNYIADLLHENTREAALLELSKKREQVPELALILWHSFGVMTSLLQEIISVYTLLNPSQLTAAASNRVCNALALLQCVASHNETRTLFLNAHIPLFLYPFLNTTSKSRPFEYLRLTSLGVIGALVKNDSSEVINFLLTTEIIPLCLRIMETGSELSKTVAIFIVQKILLDDAGLAYICATYERFYAVGTVLSNMVAQLVEQQTARLLKHVVRCFLRLSDNARAREALRQCLPEPLRDATFSSVLRDDAATKRCLTQLLINLSDNSQGKEWEQQGCTLPCDTDGYFLAHFISAWLVGNRILRLCAIKRPIVDKAKRSATMPAAHYHRVGPTAPRRFIAAAVSSVVYWLILAMLAHPHFACADRSNPFQQKARAATAATAAPGDKYLIGVGKADITGPVVELNLAGYASLDQVGSGLRQRLYSRAFIIGEVAHPENRFVYLVLDAHSGDSAVRFGILEGLAALGPDYSMYRPSNVAVTGTHSHAGPGGFFNYLLLQITSLGFSKQSYQAIVDGALLSIQRAHKSLVEGTLDFGTTNVTDASINRSLYAYLANPASERAQYADSVETTLTMLRFRRASDGKNIGVLTWFPTHGTSLMNNNTHIAGDNKGVAAYLFEQAARAESSAADGFVAGFSQASVGDTSPNVLGAYCEDGSGAACKLEDNSCPDGTTQSCHGRGPMFQVADLGVSSCYEIGRRQYTGAKTLYDSLDATSTAVEGPTVRSFHFYQDMRYFQFPLPNGTMVQTCPAALGQSFSGGTSDGPAVLDFTAAAQDPLYALALQDLKAPPPQQVACQSPKQVLFDVGDTDQPYPLSPNIVDMQTLRVGQFIIIVSSSEATTMSGRRWKSAVKAAAIEQSLSTVEPMVVLGGPANTYAHYCVTPEEYGVQRYEGASTLYGPWELYAYINLTLSHLHYLKPTSDDSPPPGPMPPDNRNVSSSYIKDVPVDAAAPGSNFGDVITQPRSEYATGEVVNVTFVGANPRNNLRLEGTFAAVEQLSGDGKNWTQVRSDADWHLVYTWTQTDEKMAYSSVVISWETGPADDASTYRIVYYGDYKTNNGALVPFNGTSQSFALT
;
A
#
# COMPACT_ATOMS: atom_id res chain seq x y z
N MET A 1 -31.81 -55.82 13.96
CA MET A 1 -31.85 -57.28 13.69
C MET A 1 -31.60 -57.48 12.20
N MET A 2 -30.80 -58.50 11.83
CA MET A 2 -30.77 -59.32 10.58
C MET A 2 -31.47 -58.87 9.26
N PRO A 3 -31.00 -59.30 8.05
CA PRO A 3 -29.72 -59.95 7.71
C PRO A 3 -29.08 -59.67 6.30
N SER A 4 -27.82 -60.13 6.14
CA SER A 4 -27.17 -60.81 4.98
C SER A 4 -27.32 -60.38 3.50
N ALA A 5 -26.19 -60.35 2.79
CA ALA A 5 -26.07 -60.51 1.33
C ALA A 5 -26.01 -61.99 0.89
N PRO A 6 -25.90 -62.30 -0.43
CA PRO A 6 -24.74 -63.11 -0.86
C PRO A 6 -24.14 -62.75 -2.26
N HIS A 7 -22.93 -63.25 -2.53
CA HIS A 7 -22.25 -63.25 -3.83
C HIS A 7 -22.57 -64.48 -4.70
N VAL A 8 -22.32 -64.40 -6.01
CA VAL A 8 -21.99 -65.54 -6.89
C VAL A 8 -20.82 -65.16 -7.81
N TYR A 9 -19.91 -66.10 -8.09
CA TYR A 9 -18.73 -65.95 -8.95
C TYR A 9 -18.85 -66.84 -10.20
N GLY A 10 -18.10 -66.53 -11.27
CA GLY A 10 -17.88 -67.40 -12.43
C GLY A 10 -16.44 -67.27 -12.94
N HIS A 11 -15.75 -68.41 -13.13
CA HIS A 11 -14.34 -68.47 -13.54
C HIS A 11 -14.17 -68.79 -15.02
N GLN A 12 -13.05 -68.35 -15.63
CA GLN A 12 -12.22 -69.27 -16.42
C GLN A 12 -10.73 -68.83 -16.48
N HIS A 13 -9.89 -69.67 -17.07
CA HIS A 13 -8.43 -69.70 -16.88
C HIS A 13 -7.62 -68.72 -17.74
N TYR A 14 -6.37 -68.50 -17.33
CA TYR A 14 -5.29 -67.97 -18.16
C TYR A 14 -4.02 -68.83 -18.01
N GLN A 15 -3.24 -68.99 -19.08
CA GLN A 15 -1.86 -69.50 -19.03
C GLN A 15 -0.96 -68.64 -19.95
N PRO A 16 0.38 -68.61 -19.73
CA PRO A 16 1.21 -67.51 -20.22
C PRO A 16 2.10 -67.84 -21.43
N ASN A 17 2.06 -66.95 -22.42
CA ASN A 17 3.12 -66.47 -23.32
C ASN A 17 2.47 -65.34 -24.18
N ASP A 18 3.12 -64.32 -24.73
CA ASP A 18 4.49 -64.21 -25.24
C ASP A 18 5.09 -62.79 -25.07
N SER A 19 6.37 -62.63 -25.46
CA SER A 19 7.12 -61.36 -25.39
C SER A 19 6.72 -60.31 -26.45
N SER A 20 6.20 -59.15 -26.02
CA SER A 20 5.88 -58.01 -26.91
C SER A 20 6.40 -56.63 -26.46
N TRP A 21 6.88 -56.51 -25.21
CA TRP A 21 7.08 -55.23 -24.51
C TRP A 21 8.22 -54.30 -24.99
N MET A 22 8.97 -54.64 -26.04
CA MET A 22 10.03 -53.78 -26.60
C MET A 22 9.70 -53.13 -27.95
N HIS A 23 8.61 -53.49 -28.63
CA HIS A 23 8.27 -52.90 -29.93
C HIS A 23 7.22 -51.77 -29.89
N GLN A 24 6.58 -51.52 -28.74
CA GLN A 24 5.48 -50.55 -28.65
C GLN A 24 5.92 -49.12 -28.28
N GLN A 25 7.13 -48.91 -27.76
CA GLN A 25 7.64 -47.56 -27.45
C GLN A 25 8.16 -46.80 -28.69
N THR A 26 8.75 -47.49 -29.67
CA THR A 26 9.33 -46.87 -30.87
C THR A 26 8.29 -46.41 -31.89
N SER A 27 7.13 -47.07 -31.99
CA SER A 27 6.02 -46.63 -32.85
C SER A 27 5.36 -45.34 -32.34
N HIS A 28 5.12 -45.25 -31.03
CA HIS A 28 4.52 -44.06 -30.42
C HIS A 28 5.41 -42.81 -30.54
N GLN A 29 6.74 -42.93 -30.42
CA GLN A 29 7.64 -41.79 -30.66
C GLN A 29 7.57 -41.28 -32.11
N HIS A 30 7.54 -42.17 -33.11
CA HIS A 30 7.45 -41.75 -34.51
C HIS A 30 6.10 -41.11 -34.86
N HIS A 31 4.97 -41.60 -34.32
CA HIS A 31 3.69 -40.92 -34.50
C HIS A 31 3.61 -39.57 -33.77
N ALA A 32 4.18 -39.45 -32.56
CA ALA A 32 4.25 -38.16 -31.85
C ALA A 32 5.10 -37.13 -32.63
N GLN A 33 6.25 -37.53 -33.18
CA GLN A 33 7.08 -36.65 -34.01
C GLN A 33 6.40 -36.28 -35.34
N ALA A 34 5.71 -37.21 -35.99
CA ALA A 34 4.95 -36.92 -37.21
C ALA A 34 3.80 -35.93 -36.97
N ALA A 35 3.03 -36.11 -35.88
CA ALA A 35 1.98 -35.17 -35.48
C ALA A 35 2.55 -33.79 -35.13
N ALA A 36 3.66 -33.72 -34.40
CA ALA A 36 4.35 -32.47 -34.10
C ALA A 36 4.90 -31.77 -35.36
N ALA A 37 5.39 -32.52 -36.35
CA ALA A 37 5.82 -31.97 -37.63
C ALA A 37 4.63 -31.41 -38.45
N ALA A 38 3.51 -32.14 -38.52
CA ALA A 38 2.29 -31.68 -39.18
C ALA A 38 1.70 -30.41 -38.52
N ALA A 39 1.65 -30.37 -37.19
CA ALA A 39 1.23 -29.19 -36.44
C ALA A 39 2.18 -28.00 -36.67
N ASN A 40 3.50 -28.23 -36.70
CA ASN A 40 4.49 -27.20 -37.01
C ASN A 40 4.31 -26.60 -38.42
N ALA A 41 4.00 -27.45 -39.42
CA ALA A 41 3.77 -27.03 -40.80
C ALA A 41 2.45 -26.28 -40.98
N ALA A 42 1.37 -26.75 -40.36
CA ALA A 42 0.08 -26.03 -40.33
C ALA A 42 0.21 -24.66 -39.65
N GLN A 43 0.92 -24.60 -38.51
CA GLN A 43 1.19 -23.35 -37.81
C GLN A 43 2.09 -22.41 -38.63
N GLN A 44 3.08 -22.91 -39.38
CA GLN A 44 3.86 -22.11 -40.33
C GLN A 44 2.98 -21.53 -41.45
N GLN A 45 2.12 -22.34 -42.09
CA GLN A 45 1.20 -21.86 -43.11
C GLN A 45 0.26 -20.77 -42.59
N HIS A 46 -0.22 -20.89 -41.34
CA HIS A 46 -1.06 -19.87 -40.71
C HIS A 46 -0.26 -18.57 -40.40
N TYR A 47 0.98 -18.69 -39.91
CA TYR A 47 1.91 -17.57 -39.70
C TYR A 47 2.13 -16.78 -41.01
N SER A 48 2.31 -17.49 -42.13
CA SER A 48 2.46 -16.89 -43.46
C SER A 48 1.20 -16.18 -43.98
N ARG A 49 -0.01 -16.64 -43.63
CA ARG A 49 -1.26 -15.95 -44.02
C ARG A 49 -1.43 -14.62 -43.30
N ILE A 50 -1.18 -14.58 -41.98
CA ILE A 50 -1.20 -13.33 -41.19
C ILE A 50 -0.17 -12.34 -41.76
N ALA A 51 1.03 -12.80 -42.11
CA ALA A 51 2.06 -11.98 -42.74
C ALA A 51 1.74 -11.51 -44.18
N GLY A 52 0.74 -12.10 -44.84
CA GLY A 52 0.34 -11.79 -46.22
C GLY A 52 -0.62 -10.61 -46.35
N GLN A 53 -1.64 -10.52 -45.49
CA GLN A 53 -2.71 -9.50 -45.59
C GLN A 53 -2.23 -8.04 -45.44
N HIS A 54 -1.02 -7.81 -44.93
CA HIS A 54 -0.45 -6.46 -44.75
C HIS A 54 0.46 -6.02 -45.92
N GLY A 55 0.58 -6.80 -47.00
CA GLY A 55 1.57 -6.57 -48.06
C GLY A 55 1.16 -5.67 -49.23
N SER A 56 -0.13 -5.57 -49.56
CA SER A 56 -0.61 -4.97 -50.82
C SER A 56 -1.33 -3.64 -50.64
N ILE A 57 -0.73 -2.53 -51.10
CA ILE A 57 -1.34 -1.18 -51.13
C ILE A 57 -0.98 -0.47 -52.44
N SER A 58 -1.93 -0.39 -53.38
CA SER A 58 -1.90 0.52 -54.54
C SER A 58 -3.30 0.71 -55.15
N ALA A 59 -3.61 1.97 -55.51
CA ALA A 59 -4.62 2.44 -56.46
C ALA A 59 -6.03 1.78 -56.48
N LEU A 60 -7.02 2.52 -55.98
CA LEU A 60 -8.42 2.43 -56.43
C LEU A 60 -8.72 3.59 -57.37
N ASN A 61 -9.54 3.35 -58.41
CA ASN A 61 -10.02 4.36 -59.35
C ASN A 61 -11.53 4.16 -59.57
N PRO A 62 -12.41 5.15 -59.29
CA PRO A 62 -13.86 4.94 -59.28
C PRO A 62 -14.52 5.18 -60.65
N SER A 63 -15.29 4.21 -61.17
CA SER A 63 -16.12 4.37 -62.38
C SER A 63 -17.17 3.24 -62.54
N ALA A 64 -18.24 3.54 -63.30
CA ALA A 64 -19.23 2.62 -63.89
C ALA A 64 -20.32 1.96 -63.00
N HIS A 65 -21.36 2.75 -62.71
CA HIS A 65 -22.76 2.51 -63.16
C HIS A 65 -23.39 1.10 -63.25
N THR A 66 -24.42 0.87 -62.42
CA THR A 66 -25.85 0.53 -62.71
C THR A 66 -26.28 -0.54 -63.75
N GLN A 67 -27.48 -1.09 -63.51
CA GLN A 67 -28.30 -2.05 -64.31
C GLN A 67 -28.09 -3.54 -63.91
N ASP A 68 -29.12 -4.40 -63.87
CA ASP A 68 -30.57 -4.20 -64.05
C ASP A 68 -31.41 -5.16 -63.16
N ALA A 69 -32.74 -4.99 -63.13
CA ALA A 69 -33.67 -5.83 -62.37
C ALA A 69 -34.49 -6.76 -63.28
N GLY A 70 -34.71 -8.03 -62.87
CA GLY A 70 -35.58 -8.93 -63.65
C GLY A 70 -35.87 -10.31 -63.07
N GLY A 71 -37.12 -10.54 -62.67
CA GLY A 71 -37.83 -11.79 -63.03
C GLY A 71 -37.92 -12.96 -62.02
N SER A 72 -38.95 -12.92 -61.17
CA SER A 72 -39.78 -14.08 -60.73
C SER A 72 -39.18 -15.27 -59.93
N GLY A 73 -39.94 -15.77 -58.94
CA GLY A 73 -39.75 -17.13 -58.38
C GLY A 73 -40.02 -17.29 -56.88
N LEU A 74 -41.29 -17.44 -56.47
CA LEU A 74 -41.63 -17.78 -55.07
C LEU A 74 -41.72 -19.30 -54.86
N ASN A 75 -40.62 -19.93 -54.42
CA ASN A 75 -40.64 -21.01 -53.41
C ASN A 75 -39.24 -21.55 -53.07
N GLY A 76 -39.04 -21.95 -51.82
CA GLY A 76 -37.87 -22.70 -51.34
C GLY A 76 -36.85 -21.86 -50.57
N THR A 77 -36.61 -22.22 -49.32
CA THR A 77 -35.55 -21.64 -48.46
C THR A 77 -34.17 -22.18 -48.85
N GLY A 78 -33.63 -21.67 -49.97
CA GLY A 78 -32.35 -22.07 -50.55
C GLY A 78 -31.11 -21.61 -49.77
N VAL A 79 -31.00 -21.96 -48.48
CA VAL A 79 -29.73 -21.88 -47.75
C VAL A 79 -28.78 -22.91 -48.39
N SER A 80 -27.62 -22.48 -48.87
CA SER A 80 -26.64 -23.41 -49.45
C SER A 80 -26.18 -24.42 -48.40
N GLU A 81 -25.85 -25.64 -48.83
CA GLU A 81 -25.38 -26.69 -47.91
C GLU A 81 -24.15 -26.24 -47.12
N GLU A 82 -23.30 -25.39 -47.73
CA GLU A 82 -22.15 -24.78 -47.07
C GLU A 82 -22.53 -23.73 -46.00
N ASN A 83 -23.57 -22.92 -46.25
CA ASN A 83 -24.08 -21.98 -45.25
C ASN A 83 -24.71 -22.74 -44.08
N GLN A 84 -25.47 -23.82 -44.34
CA GLN A 84 -26.05 -24.66 -43.30
C GLN A 84 -24.95 -25.30 -42.42
N ARG A 85 -23.89 -25.86 -43.02
CA ARG A 85 -22.74 -26.38 -42.26
C ARG A 85 -22.05 -25.29 -41.42
N THR A 86 -22.00 -24.05 -41.92
CA THR A 86 -21.41 -22.92 -41.19
C THR A 86 -22.28 -22.52 -39.98
N LEU A 87 -23.60 -22.50 -40.12
CA LEU A 87 -24.53 -22.27 -39.00
C LEU A 87 -24.46 -23.38 -37.95
N ASN A 88 -24.33 -24.64 -38.35
CA ASN A 88 -24.13 -25.76 -37.43
C ASN A 88 -22.88 -25.55 -36.57
N TYR A 89 -21.73 -25.22 -37.18
CA TYR A 89 -20.50 -24.93 -36.43
C TYR A 89 -20.64 -23.74 -35.45
N ILE A 90 -21.50 -22.77 -35.73
CA ILE A 90 -21.74 -21.64 -34.82
C ILE A 90 -22.54 -22.09 -33.58
N ALA A 91 -23.48 -23.04 -33.74
CA ALA A 91 -24.12 -23.70 -32.59
C ALA A 91 -23.13 -24.60 -31.81
N ASP A 92 -22.26 -25.33 -32.52
CA ASP A 92 -21.24 -26.20 -31.93
C ASP A 92 -20.22 -25.45 -31.04
N LEU A 93 -20.09 -24.12 -31.16
CA LEU A 93 -19.27 -23.30 -30.25
C LEU A 93 -19.82 -23.27 -28.82
N LEU A 94 -21.13 -23.46 -28.62
CA LEU A 94 -21.77 -23.39 -27.31
C LEU A 94 -21.47 -24.61 -26.43
N HIS A 95 -21.10 -25.74 -27.04
CA HIS A 95 -20.82 -26.99 -26.33
C HIS A 95 -19.31 -27.28 -26.29
N GLU A 96 -18.75 -27.37 -25.08
CA GLU A 96 -17.31 -27.53 -24.84
C GLU A 96 -16.67 -28.69 -25.64
N ASN A 97 -17.38 -29.81 -25.78
CA ASN A 97 -16.93 -31.02 -26.47
C ASN A 97 -16.79 -30.85 -28.01
N THR A 98 -17.50 -29.90 -28.62
CA THR A 98 -17.49 -29.64 -30.08
C THR A 98 -16.78 -28.34 -30.44
N ARG A 99 -16.69 -27.41 -29.49
CA ARG A 99 -16.16 -26.06 -29.68
C ARG A 99 -14.77 -26.02 -30.32
N GLU A 100 -13.84 -26.91 -29.96
CA GLU A 100 -12.48 -26.89 -30.53
C GLU A 100 -12.46 -27.16 -32.04
N ALA A 101 -13.29 -28.08 -32.52
CA ALA A 101 -13.44 -28.35 -33.95
C ALA A 101 -14.17 -27.19 -34.67
N ALA A 102 -15.22 -26.66 -34.06
CA ALA A 102 -15.96 -25.51 -34.58
C ALA A 102 -15.09 -24.25 -34.72
N LEU A 103 -14.27 -23.94 -33.71
CA LEU A 103 -13.27 -22.86 -33.73
C LEU A 103 -12.30 -23.02 -34.91
N LEU A 104 -11.81 -24.24 -35.15
CA LEU A 104 -10.85 -24.53 -36.21
C LEU A 104 -11.46 -24.39 -37.62
N GLU A 105 -12.72 -24.79 -37.83
CA GLU A 105 -13.36 -24.63 -39.14
C GLU A 105 -13.85 -23.20 -39.40
N LEU A 106 -14.41 -22.53 -38.38
CA LEU A 106 -14.84 -21.14 -38.51
C LEU A 106 -13.66 -20.17 -38.71
N SER A 107 -12.50 -20.41 -38.09
CA SER A 107 -11.33 -19.52 -38.25
C SER A 107 -10.77 -19.54 -39.69
N LYS A 108 -11.04 -20.60 -40.46
CA LYS A 108 -10.74 -20.72 -41.90
C LYS A 108 -11.75 -19.98 -42.78
N LYS A 109 -13.03 -19.94 -42.38
CA LYS A 109 -14.13 -19.35 -43.17
C LYS A 109 -14.24 -17.82 -43.12
N ARG A 110 -13.41 -17.14 -42.32
CA ARG A 110 -13.42 -15.68 -42.11
C ARG A 110 -13.30 -14.83 -43.38
N GLU A 111 -12.69 -15.35 -44.44
CA GLU A 111 -12.57 -14.68 -45.75
C GLU A 111 -13.65 -15.11 -46.75
N GLN A 112 -14.41 -16.16 -46.44
CA GLN A 112 -15.37 -16.82 -47.34
C GLN A 112 -16.83 -16.48 -47.02
N VAL A 113 -17.11 -16.05 -45.78
CA VAL A 113 -18.46 -15.71 -45.30
C VAL A 113 -18.42 -14.27 -44.74
N PRO A 114 -18.77 -13.25 -45.55
CA PRO A 114 -18.70 -11.84 -45.13
C PRO A 114 -19.52 -11.55 -43.88
N GLU A 115 -20.72 -12.10 -43.80
CA GLU A 115 -21.67 -11.96 -42.69
C GLU A 115 -21.20 -12.61 -41.38
N LEU A 116 -20.10 -13.36 -41.36
CA LEU A 116 -19.69 -14.16 -40.21
C LEU A 116 -19.50 -13.31 -38.95
N ALA A 117 -19.02 -12.07 -39.08
CA ALA A 117 -18.89 -11.15 -37.94
C ALA A 117 -20.25 -10.83 -37.28
N LEU A 118 -21.27 -10.53 -38.08
CA LEU A 118 -22.64 -10.28 -37.61
C LEU A 118 -23.24 -11.54 -36.97
N ILE A 119 -23.09 -12.70 -37.63
CA ILE A 119 -23.64 -13.96 -37.11
C ILE A 119 -22.96 -14.35 -35.79
N LEU A 120 -21.63 -14.21 -35.66
CA LEU A 120 -20.91 -14.46 -34.41
C LEU A 120 -21.34 -13.53 -33.27
N TRP A 121 -21.59 -12.25 -33.57
CA TRP A 121 -21.98 -11.25 -32.57
C TRP A 121 -23.42 -11.44 -32.09
N HIS A 122 -24.36 -11.64 -33.02
CA HIS A 122 -25.80 -11.72 -32.72
C HIS A 122 -26.29 -13.13 -32.35
N SER A 123 -25.45 -14.17 -32.49
CA SER A 123 -25.79 -15.52 -32.02
C SER A 123 -25.64 -15.63 -30.50
N PHE A 124 -26.72 -16.03 -29.82
CA PHE A 124 -26.77 -16.18 -28.37
C PHE A 124 -25.63 -17.05 -27.82
N GLY A 125 -24.91 -16.56 -26.80
CA GLY A 125 -23.84 -17.28 -26.10
C GLY A 125 -22.52 -17.44 -26.86
N VAL A 126 -22.43 -17.06 -28.14
CA VAL A 126 -21.22 -17.26 -28.96
C VAL A 126 -20.07 -16.36 -28.50
N MET A 127 -20.31 -15.06 -28.34
CA MET A 127 -19.28 -14.13 -27.83
C MET A 127 -18.81 -14.50 -26.41
N THR A 128 -19.71 -14.96 -25.55
CA THR A 128 -19.40 -15.50 -24.21
C THR A 128 -18.50 -16.73 -24.30
N SER A 129 -18.77 -17.64 -25.25
CA SER A 129 -17.94 -18.82 -25.48
C SER A 129 -16.53 -18.46 -25.98
N LEU A 130 -16.40 -17.43 -26.83
CA LEU A 130 -15.08 -16.92 -27.27
C LEU A 130 -14.30 -16.26 -26.12
N LEU A 131 -14.97 -15.57 -25.20
CA LEU A 131 -14.35 -15.03 -23.97
C LEU A 131 -13.94 -16.13 -22.98
N GLN A 132 -14.73 -17.21 -22.85
CA GLN A 132 -14.36 -18.36 -22.01
C GLN A 132 -13.05 -19.00 -22.48
N GLU A 133 -12.85 -19.12 -23.79
CA GLU A 133 -11.62 -19.65 -24.38
C GLU A 133 -10.39 -18.75 -24.12
N ILE A 134 -10.58 -17.42 -24.02
CA ILE A 134 -9.53 -16.49 -23.58
C ILE A 134 -9.19 -16.72 -22.10
N ILE A 135 -10.20 -16.68 -21.23
CA ILE A 135 -10.01 -16.74 -19.77
C ILE A 135 -9.42 -18.10 -19.35
N SER A 136 -9.79 -19.19 -20.03
CA SER A 136 -9.25 -20.54 -19.79
C SER A 136 -7.72 -20.65 -19.89
N VAL A 137 -7.07 -19.67 -20.55
CA VAL A 137 -5.62 -19.65 -20.77
C VAL A 137 -4.88 -18.80 -19.74
N TYR A 138 -5.55 -17.96 -18.95
CA TYR A 138 -4.91 -17.01 -18.03
C TYR A 138 -3.99 -17.69 -16.99
N THR A 139 -4.42 -18.82 -16.42
CA THR A 139 -3.63 -19.63 -15.47
C THR A 139 -2.38 -20.27 -16.08
N LEU A 140 -2.26 -20.28 -17.42
CA LEU A 140 -1.09 -20.79 -18.15
C LEU A 140 -0.11 -19.68 -18.57
N LEU A 141 -0.42 -18.41 -18.28
CA LEU A 141 0.44 -17.26 -18.59
C LEU A 141 1.52 -17.05 -17.53
N ASN A 142 1.12 -17.14 -16.24
CA ASN A 142 1.99 -17.00 -15.09
C ASN A 142 1.64 -18.07 -14.02
N PRO A 143 2.53 -19.03 -13.71
CA PRO A 143 3.78 -19.32 -14.40
C PRO A 143 3.56 -19.70 -15.87
N SER A 144 4.54 -19.43 -16.73
CA SER A 144 4.39 -19.55 -18.19
C SER A 144 4.38 -21.00 -18.70
N GLN A 145 3.24 -21.68 -18.58
CA GLN A 145 3.02 -23.09 -18.90
C GLN A 145 2.28 -23.34 -20.24
N LEU A 146 1.91 -22.29 -20.99
CA LEU A 146 1.14 -22.38 -22.23
C LEU A 146 1.70 -23.40 -23.25
N THR A 147 0.91 -24.45 -23.52
CA THR A 147 1.24 -25.46 -24.54
C THR A 147 0.93 -24.99 -25.95
N ALA A 148 1.55 -25.62 -26.96
CA ALA A 148 1.26 -25.33 -28.37
C ALA A 148 -0.19 -25.67 -28.77
N ALA A 149 -0.81 -26.68 -28.14
CA ALA A 149 -2.21 -27.03 -28.39
C ALA A 149 -3.16 -25.95 -27.85
N ALA A 150 -3.01 -25.57 -26.58
CA ALA A 150 -3.81 -24.51 -25.96
C ALA A 150 -3.65 -23.16 -26.69
N SER A 151 -2.41 -22.79 -27.06
CA SER A 151 -2.11 -21.62 -27.89
C SER A 151 -2.84 -21.65 -29.24
N ASN A 152 -2.80 -22.77 -29.97
CA ASN A 152 -3.52 -22.89 -31.25
C ASN A 152 -5.04 -22.81 -31.08
N ARG A 153 -5.60 -23.39 -30.00
CA ARG A 153 -7.05 -23.35 -29.69
C ARG A 153 -7.52 -21.92 -29.42
N VAL A 154 -6.88 -21.20 -28.48
CA VAL A 154 -7.26 -19.81 -28.19
C VAL A 154 -6.97 -18.88 -29.38
N CYS A 155 -5.90 -19.10 -30.16
CA CYS A 155 -5.66 -18.32 -31.38
C CYS A 155 -6.75 -18.49 -32.44
N ASN A 156 -7.48 -19.63 -32.50
CA ASN A 156 -8.67 -19.75 -33.35
C ASN A 156 -9.83 -18.87 -32.82
N ALA A 157 -10.03 -18.78 -31.51
CA ALA A 157 -11.03 -17.87 -30.92
C ALA A 157 -10.66 -16.39 -31.16
N LEU A 158 -9.38 -16.02 -30.95
CA LEU A 158 -8.85 -14.69 -31.28
C LEU A 158 -9.01 -14.35 -32.77
N ALA A 159 -8.83 -15.33 -33.66
CA ALA A 159 -9.05 -15.15 -35.09
C ALA A 159 -10.53 -14.82 -35.41
N LEU A 160 -11.50 -15.38 -34.68
CA LEU A 160 -12.92 -15.02 -34.82
C LEU A 160 -13.20 -13.62 -34.25
N LEU A 161 -12.65 -13.28 -33.09
CA LEU A 161 -12.75 -11.93 -32.52
C LEU A 161 -12.11 -10.86 -33.43
N GLN A 162 -11.04 -11.19 -34.15
CA GLN A 162 -10.45 -10.33 -35.20
C GLN A 162 -11.45 -10.05 -36.34
N CYS A 163 -12.28 -11.03 -36.71
CA CYS A 163 -13.33 -10.84 -37.73
C CYS A 163 -14.39 -9.85 -37.22
N VAL A 164 -14.90 -10.07 -36.01
CA VAL A 164 -15.88 -9.20 -35.33
C VAL A 164 -15.36 -7.77 -35.16
N ALA A 165 -14.10 -7.59 -34.74
CA ALA A 165 -13.43 -6.29 -34.62
C ALA A 165 -13.23 -5.58 -35.97
N SER A 166 -13.06 -6.35 -37.07
CA SER A 166 -12.84 -5.80 -38.39
C SER A 166 -14.11 -5.28 -39.07
N HIS A 167 -15.28 -5.85 -38.77
CA HIS A 167 -16.55 -5.54 -39.45
C HIS A 167 -17.20 -4.25 -38.91
N ASN A 168 -17.88 -3.49 -39.78
CA ASN A 168 -18.30 -2.12 -39.46
C ASN A 168 -19.34 -2.04 -38.34
N GLU A 169 -20.39 -2.86 -38.40
CA GLU A 169 -21.53 -2.79 -37.46
C GLU A 169 -21.20 -3.34 -36.07
N THR A 170 -20.30 -4.32 -35.99
CA THR A 170 -19.95 -5.00 -34.73
C THR A 170 -18.79 -4.33 -34.00
N ARG A 171 -18.01 -3.45 -34.65
CA ARG A 171 -16.80 -2.83 -34.08
C ARG A 171 -17.07 -1.97 -32.85
N THR A 172 -18.00 -1.02 -32.94
CA THR A 172 -18.35 -0.15 -31.80
C THR A 172 -19.01 -0.96 -30.68
N LEU A 173 -19.78 -2.00 -31.01
CA LEU A 173 -20.35 -2.92 -30.02
C LEU A 173 -19.25 -3.73 -29.28
N PHE A 174 -18.24 -4.19 -30.01
CA PHE A 174 -17.05 -4.90 -29.48
C PHE A 174 -16.19 -4.02 -28.56
N LEU A 175 -16.09 -2.72 -28.87
CA LEU A 175 -15.41 -1.71 -28.04
C LEU A 175 -16.21 -1.38 -26.78
N ASN A 176 -17.52 -1.13 -26.91
CA ASN A 176 -18.40 -0.85 -25.77
C ASN A 176 -18.51 -2.05 -24.81
N ALA A 177 -18.38 -3.27 -25.32
CA ALA A 177 -18.25 -4.49 -24.50
C ALA A 177 -16.86 -4.70 -23.87
N HIS A 178 -15.92 -3.75 -24.04
CA HIS A 178 -14.56 -3.75 -23.46
C HIS A 178 -13.72 -5.00 -23.77
N ILE A 179 -14.07 -5.75 -24.82
CA ILE A 179 -13.40 -7.01 -25.20
C ILE A 179 -11.87 -6.85 -25.44
N PRO A 180 -11.33 -5.72 -25.93
CA PRO A 180 -9.88 -5.53 -26.02
C PRO A 180 -9.11 -5.74 -24.71
N LEU A 181 -9.70 -5.42 -23.55
CA LEU A 181 -9.01 -5.51 -22.26
C LEU A 181 -8.62 -6.97 -21.92
N PHE A 182 -9.47 -7.93 -22.29
CA PHE A 182 -9.23 -9.36 -22.11
C PHE A 182 -8.02 -9.89 -22.91
N LEU A 183 -7.49 -9.10 -23.85
CA LEU A 183 -6.28 -9.42 -24.63
C LEU A 183 -5.00 -8.90 -23.98
N TYR A 184 -5.07 -7.95 -23.05
CA TYR A 184 -3.90 -7.31 -22.48
C TYR A 184 -3.04 -8.25 -21.62
N PRO A 185 -3.59 -9.20 -20.83
CA PRO A 185 -2.79 -10.23 -20.18
C PRO A 185 -1.90 -11.00 -21.17
N PHE A 186 -2.39 -11.27 -22.39
CA PHE A 186 -1.60 -11.91 -23.45
C PHE A 186 -0.47 -11.01 -23.96
N LEU A 187 -0.76 -9.72 -24.23
CA LEU A 187 0.22 -8.73 -24.68
C LEU A 187 1.31 -8.45 -23.62
N ASN A 188 0.96 -8.54 -22.34
CA ASN A 188 1.85 -8.32 -21.20
C ASN A 188 2.94 -9.43 -21.06
N THR A 189 2.73 -10.61 -21.67
CA THR A 189 3.63 -11.76 -21.53
C THR A 189 5.03 -11.54 -22.11
N THR A 190 6.07 -12.00 -21.39
CA THR A 190 7.48 -11.85 -21.79
C THR A 190 8.12 -13.12 -22.35
N SER A 191 7.49 -14.30 -22.18
CA SER A 191 8.01 -15.59 -22.66
C SER A 191 8.23 -15.59 -24.17
N LYS A 192 9.46 -15.86 -24.61
CA LYS A 192 9.86 -15.91 -26.04
C LYS A 192 9.62 -17.27 -26.71
N SER A 193 8.92 -18.17 -26.04
CA SER A 193 8.54 -19.46 -26.63
C SER A 193 7.48 -19.31 -27.72
N ARG A 194 7.47 -20.20 -28.71
CA ARG A 194 6.59 -20.12 -29.89
C ARG A 194 5.08 -20.06 -29.56
N PRO A 195 4.54 -20.76 -28.54
CA PRO A 195 3.13 -20.61 -28.15
C PRO A 195 2.78 -19.19 -27.70
N PHE A 196 3.69 -18.53 -26.98
CA PHE A 196 3.50 -17.17 -26.47
C PHE A 196 3.72 -16.08 -27.54
N GLU A 197 4.71 -16.23 -28.43
CA GLU A 197 4.85 -15.32 -29.58
C GLU A 197 3.63 -15.39 -30.52
N TYR A 198 3.12 -16.60 -30.79
CA TYR A 198 1.90 -16.76 -31.61
C TYR A 198 0.67 -16.14 -30.93
N LEU A 199 0.51 -16.34 -29.62
CA LEU A 199 -0.55 -15.73 -28.83
C LEU A 199 -0.49 -14.19 -28.86
N ARG A 200 0.69 -13.59 -28.65
CA ARG A 200 0.90 -12.13 -28.76
C ARG A 200 0.60 -11.61 -30.16
N LEU A 201 1.12 -12.26 -31.21
CA LEU A 201 0.90 -11.85 -32.59
C LEU A 201 -0.58 -11.88 -32.98
N THR A 202 -1.31 -12.93 -32.59
CA THR A 202 -2.75 -13.04 -32.90
C THR A 202 -3.58 -12.04 -32.08
N SER A 203 -3.21 -11.77 -30.82
CA SER A 203 -3.84 -10.74 -29.98
C SER A 203 -3.63 -9.33 -30.56
N LEU A 204 -2.40 -8.99 -30.97
CA LEU A 204 -2.10 -7.77 -31.72
C LEU A 204 -2.87 -7.69 -33.05
N GLY A 205 -3.14 -8.83 -33.68
CA GLY A 205 -3.99 -8.92 -34.88
C GLY A 205 -5.42 -8.41 -34.67
N VAL A 206 -6.00 -8.60 -33.48
CA VAL A 206 -7.33 -8.07 -33.12
C VAL A 206 -7.27 -6.55 -32.94
N ILE A 207 -6.32 -6.05 -32.15
CA ILE A 207 -6.13 -4.60 -31.94
C ILE A 207 -5.81 -3.88 -33.26
N GLY A 208 -4.96 -4.49 -34.09
CA GLY A 208 -4.62 -4.04 -35.44
C GLY A 208 -5.81 -4.00 -36.41
N ALA A 209 -6.85 -4.82 -36.20
CA ALA A 209 -8.08 -4.77 -36.98
C ALA A 209 -8.99 -3.60 -36.57
N LEU A 210 -9.05 -3.26 -35.27
CA LEU A 210 -9.80 -2.11 -34.77
C LEU A 210 -9.25 -0.80 -35.36
N VAL A 211 -7.94 -0.54 -35.17
CA VAL A 211 -7.28 0.71 -35.61
C VAL A 211 -7.13 0.81 -37.14
N LYS A 212 -7.42 -0.25 -37.90
CA LYS A 212 -7.30 -0.24 -39.36
C LYS A 212 -8.19 0.82 -40.02
N ASN A 213 -9.31 1.17 -39.39
CA ASN A 213 -10.39 1.98 -39.95
C ASN A 213 -10.34 3.48 -39.58
N ASP A 214 -9.26 3.95 -38.94
CA ASP A 214 -9.00 5.39 -38.66
C ASP A 214 -10.12 6.13 -37.91
N SER A 215 -10.91 5.42 -37.08
CA SER A 215 -11.92 6.04 -36.22
C SER A 215 -11.33 6.49 -34.89
N SER A 216 -11.43 7.79 -34.59
CA SER A 216 -10.99 8.41 -33.34
C SER A 216 -11.70 7.87 -32.09
N GLU A 217 -12.89 7.26 -32.22
CA GLU A 217 -13.55 6.53 -31.12
C GLU A 217 -12.66 5.37 -30.64
N VAL A 218 -12.10 4.61 -31.58
CA VAL A 218 -11.18 3.51 -31.32
C VAL A 218 -9.88 4.02 -30.70
N ILE A 219 -9.36 5.14 -31.20
CA ILE A 219 -8.11 5.70 -30.68
C ILE A 219 -8.31 6.22 -29.26
N ASN A 220 -9.37 6.98 -28.98
CA ASN A 220 -9.67 7.48 -27.63
C ASN A 220 -9.85 6.32 -26.62
N PHE A 221 -10.57 5.26 -26.99
CA PHE A 221 -10.65 4.03 -26.17
C PHE A 221 -9.26 3.44 -25.88
N LEU A 222 -8.38 3.38 -26.89
CA LEU A 222 -7.03 2.85 -26.74
C LEU A 222 -6.08 3.76 -25.94
N LEU A 223 -6.31 5.08 -25.94
CA LEU A 223 -5.54 6.05 -25.15
C LEU A 223 -5.88 5.95 -23.65
N THR A 224 -7.11 5.61 -23.29
CA THR A 224 -7.53 5.41 -21.89
C THR A 224 -7.19 4.02 -21.34
N THR A 225 -6.61 3.12 -22.14
CA THR A 225 -6.47 1.68 -21.82
C THR A 225 -5.06 1.13 -22.06
N GLU A 226 -4.02 1.92 -21.76
CA GLU A 226 -2.61 1.49 -21.65
C GLU A 226 -1.97 0.70 -22.82
N ILE A 227 -2.57 0.67 -24.02
CA ILE A 227 -2.04 -0.12 -25.14
C ILE A 227 -0.65 0.35 -25.61
N ILE A 228 -0.31 1.63 -25.36
CA ILE A 228 0.96 2.22 -25.80
C ILE A 228 2.15 1.54 -25.09
N PRO A 229 2.26 1.50 -23.74
CA PRO A 229 3.25 0.69 -23.03
C PRO A 229 3.37 -0.76 -23.53
N LEU A 230 2.24 -1.45 -23.74
CA LEU A 230 2.23 -2.84 -24.22
C LEU A 230 2.82 -2.97 -25.64
N CYS A 231 2.41 -2.11 -26.57
CA CYS A 231 2.96 -2.08 -27.92
C CYS A 231 4.45 -1.70 -27.94
N LEU A 232 4.87 -0.71 -27.14
CA LEU A 232 6.27 -0.29 -27.05
C LEU A 232 7.18 -1.44 -26.55
N ARG A 233 6.76 -2.18 -25.53
CA ARG A 233 7.51 -3.33 -25.00
C ARG A 233 7.67 -4.44 -26.06
N ILE A 234 6.63 -4.69 -26.85
CA ILE A 234 6.68 -5.68 -27.94
C ILE A 234 7.52 -5.16 -29.12
N MET A 235 7.42 -3.88 -29.47
CA MET A 235 8.27 -3.20 -30.47
C MET A 235 9.76 -3.32 -30.16
N GLU A 236 10.13 -3.34 -28.89
CA GLU A 236 11.52 -3.55 -28.45
C GLU A 236 11.93 -5.03 -28.42
N THR A 237 11.10 -5.93 -27.87
CA THR A 237 11.55 -7.27 -27.43
C THR A 237 10.99 -8.49 -28.18
N GLY A 238 9.89 -8.33 -28.95
CA GLY A 238 9.18 -9.44 -29.62
C GLY A 238 9.78 -9.89 -30.96
N SER A 239 9.14 -10.85 -31.64
CA SER A 239 9.54 -11.25 -33.01
C SER A 239 9.23 -10.16 -34.06
N GLU A 240 9.88 -10.22 -35.24
CA GLU A 240 9.75 -9.21 -36.30
C GLU A 240 8.28 -8.92 -36.71
N LEU A 241 7.44 -9.95 -36.77
CA LEU A 241 6.01 -9.80 -37.07
C LEU A 241 5.25 -9.15 -35.91
N SER A 242 5.49 -9.57 -34.67
CA SER A 242 4.92 -8.93 -33.47
C SER A 242 5.31 -7.45 -33.39
N LYS A 243 6.58 -7.13 -33.65
CA LYS A 243 7.09 -5.76 -33.78
C LYS A 243 6.38 -4.97 -34.89
N THR A 244 6.14 -5.60 -36.04
CA THR A 244 5.49 -4.98 -37.21
C THR A 244 4.04 -4.60 -36.92
N VAL A 245 3.27 -5.47 -36.25
CA VAL A 245 1.87 -5.15 -35.89
C VAL A 245 1.81 -4.13 -34.74
N ALA A 246 2.69 -4.23 -33.74
CA ALA A 246 2.76 -3.28 -32.63
C ALA A 246 3.12 -1.86 -33.10
N ILE A 247 4.13 -1.70 -33.98
CA ILE A 247 4.45 -0.38 -34.54
C ILE A 247 3.36 0.13 -35.49
N PHE A 248 2.64 -0.75 -36.21
CA PHE A 248 1.48 -0.33 -37.00
C PHE A 248 0.36 0.26 -36.12
N ILE A 249 0.11 -0.32 -34.94
CA ILE A 249 -0.86 0.21 -33.97
C ILE A 249 -0.40 1.58 -33.44
N VAL A 250 0.86 1.71 -33.00
CA VAL A 250 1.40 3.00 -32.53
C VAL A 250 1.41 4.05 -33.65
N GLN A 251 1.70 3.66 -34.90
CA GLN A 251 1.66 4.54 -36.06
C GLN A 251 0.23 4.95 -36.45
N LYS A 252 -0.80 4.17 -36.09
CA LYS A 252 -2.22 4.55 -36.25
C LYS A 252 -2.67 5.50 -35.14
N ILE A 253 -2.29 5.23 -33.89
CA ILE A 253 -2.53 6.15 -32.76
C ILE A 253 -1.87 7.51 -33.02
N LEU A 254 -0.63 7.55 -33.50
CA LEU A 254 0.05 8.80 -33.84
C LEU A 254 -0.61 9.56 -35.00
N LEU A 255 -1.26 8.88 -35.95
CA LEU A 255 -1.90 9.56 -37.09
C LEU A 255 -3.15 10.35 -36.67
N ASP A 256 -3.87 9.89 -35.66
CA ASP A 256 -4.97 10.64 -35.04
C ASP A 256 -4.45 11.84 -34.22
N ASP A 257 -5.18 12.96 -34.24
CA ASP A 257 -4.74 14.19 -33.57
C ASP A 257 -4.80 14.11 -32.03
N ALA A 258 -5.77 13.37 -31.46
CA ALA A 258 -5.83 13.13 -30.02
C ALA A 258 -4.71 12.18 -29.58
N GLY A 259 -4.37 11.17 -30.39
CA GLY A 259 -3.25 10.28 -30.14
C GLY A 259 -1.87 10.96 -30.24
N LEU A 260 -1.69 11.84 -31.24
CA LEU A 260 -0.49 12.71 -31.31
C LEU A 260 -0.43 13.67 -30.10
N ALA A 261 -1.55 14.29 -29.73
CA ALA A 261 -1.62 15.18 -28.57
C ALA A 261 -1.30 14.45 -27.26
N TYR A 262 -1.81 13.23 -27.07
CA TYR A 262 -1.57 12.39 -25.88
C TYR A 262 -0.11 11.98 -25.73
N ILE A 263 0.53 11.53 -26.82
CA ILE A 263 1.95 11.12 -26.81
C ILE A 263 2.86 12.34 -26.62
N CYS A 264 2.52 13.48 -27.24
CA CYS A 264 3.26 14.73 -27.10
C CYS A 264 2.76 15.61 -25.94
N ALA A 265 1.98 15.06 -24.99
CA ALA A 265 1.41 15.81 -23.85
C ALA A 265 2.47 16.15 -22.80
N THR A 266 3.27 15.16 -22.41
CA THR A 266 4.40 15.29 -21.48
C THR A 266 5.71 14.92 -22.18
N TYR A 267 6.84 15.37 -21.62
CA TYR A 267 8.17 15.02 -22.13
C TYR A 267 8.41 13.50 -22.08
N GLU A 268 7.98 12.84 -21.01
CA GLU A 268 8.20 11.42 -20.74
C GLU A 268 7.51 10.51 -21.75
N ARG A 269 6.25 10.79 -22.10
CA ARG A 269 5.48 10.01 -23.10
C ARG A 269 6.13 10.10 -24.48
N PHE A 270 6.54 11.31 -24.87
CA PHE A 270 7.32 11.52 -26.09
C PHE A 270 8.66 10.79 -26.04
N TYR A 271 9.38 10.88 -24.91
CA TYR A 271 10.70 10.28 -24.73
C TYR A 271 10.66 8.74 -24.76
N ALA A 272 9.65 8.11 -24.15
CA ALA A 272 9.45 6.66 -24.19
C ALA A 272 9.22 6.16 -25.62
N VAL A 273 8.31 6.81 -26.37
CA VAL A 273 8.05 6.47 -27.78
C VAL A 273 9.30 6.74 -28.64
N GLY A 274 9.95 7.88 -28.47
CA GLY A 274 11.16 8.27 -29.22
C GLY A 274 12.36 7.34 -28.95
N THR A 275 12.52 6.88 -27.71
CA THR A 275 13.60 5.95 -27.31
C THR A 275 13.40 4.58 -27.96
N VAL A 276 12.20 4.00 -27.87
CA VAL A 276 11.93 2.69 -28.50
C VAL A 276 12.02 2.77 -30.03
N LEU A 277 11.52 3.85 -30.65
CA LEU A 277 11.72 4.07 -32.09
C LEU A 277 13.21 4.19 -32.46
N SER A 278 14.04 4.81 -31.61
CA SER A 278 15.49 4.91 -31.81
C SER A 278 16.20 3.56 -31.63
N ASN A 279 15.81 2.76 -30.64
CA ASN A 279 16.28 1.39 -30.46
C ASN A 279 15.92 0.50 -31.67
N MET A 280 14.75 0.72 -32.28
CA MET A 280 14.37 0.07 -33.54
C MET A 280 15.23 0.56 -34.72
N VAL A 281 15.57 1.86 -34.83
CA VAL A 281 16.52 2.34 -35.86
C VAL A 281 17.87 1.63 -35.74
N ALA A 282 18.41 1.51 -34.53
CA ALA A 282 19.69 0.82 -34.30
C ALA A 282 19.65 -0.65 -34.76
N GLN A 283 18.57 -1.38 -34.41
CA GLN A 283 18.36 -2.76 -34.88
C GLN A 283 18.20 -2.85 -36.42
N LEU A 284 17.60 -1.83 -37.03
CA LEU A 284 17.41 -1.76 -38.49
C LEU A 284 18.71 -1.55 -39.28
N VAL A 285 19.74 -0.93 -38.69
CA VAL A 285 21.06 -0.81 -39.34
C VAL A 285 21.63 -2.20 -39.66
N GLU A 286 21.55 -3.13 -38.71
CA GLU A 286 22.02 -4.51 -38.89
C GLU A 286 21.05 -5.36 -39.74
N GLN A 287 19.73 -5.24 -39.49
CA GLN A 287 18.73 -6.16 -40.06
C GLN A 287 18.19 -5.72 -41.42
N GLN A 288 18.33 -4.45 -41.81
CA GLN A 288 17.97 -3.89 -43.11
C GLN A 288 16.49 -4.13 -43.54
N THR A 289 15.57 -4.41 -42.60
CA THR A 289 14.17 -4.80 -42.91
C THR A 289 13.29 -3.61 -43.30
N ALA A 290 13.06 -3.43 -44.61
CA ALA A 290 12.29 -2.33 -45.19
C ALA A 290 10.88 -2.14 -44.59
N ARG A 291 10.22 -3.23 -44.18
CA ARG A 291 8.85 -3.22 -43.61
C ARG A 291 8.77 -2.44 -42.30
N LEU A 292 9.68 -2.71 -41.37
CA LEU A 292 9.74 -2.02 -40.08
C LEU A 292 10.22 -0.57 -40.23
N LEU A 293 11.26 -0.33 -41.05
CA LEU A 293 11.79 1.01 -41.34
C LEU A 293 10.69 1.97 -41.85
N LYS A 294 9.80 1.50 -42.71
CA LYS A 294 8.63 2.23 -43.22
C LYS A 294 7.70 2.75 -42.14
N HIS A 295 7.46 1.96 -41.08
CA HIS A 295 6.63 2.40 -39.96
C HIS A 295 7.39 3.34 -39.02
N VAL A 296 8.68 3.07 -38.75
CA VAL A 296 9.54 3.94 -37.92
C VAL A 296 9.63 5.35 -38.50
N VAL A 297 9.94 5.47 -39.80
CA VAL A 297 10.02 6.77 -40.50
C VAL A 297 8.69 7.52 -40.44
N ARG A 298 7.55 6.83 -40.52
CA ARG A 298 6.21 7.45 -40.43
C ARG A 298 5.88 7.92 -39.02
N CYS A 299 6.29 7.18 -37.99
CA CYS A 299 6.12 7.62 -36.59
C CYS A 299 6.93 8.89 -36.32
N PHE A 300 8.20 8.94 -36.73
CA PHE A 300 9.02 10.14 -36.58
C PHE A 300 8.49 11.33 -37.41
N LEU A 301 8.05 11.11 -38.65
CA LEU A 301 7.41 12.15 -39.47
C LEU A 301 6.19 12.75 -38.76
N ARG A 302 5.28 11.92 -38.26
CA ARG A 302 4.06 12.38 -37.58
C ARG A 302 4.35 13.03 -36.22
N LEU A 303 5.34 12.55 -35.48
CA LEU A 303 5.83 13.23 -34.27
C LEU A 303 6.36 14.64 -34.59
N SER A 304 6.98 14.85 -35.76
CA SER A 304 7.47 16.17 -36.17
C SER A 304 6.36 17.19 -36.47
N ASP A 305 5.10 16.77 -36.65
CA ASP A 305 4.00 17.71 -36.83
C ASP A 305 3.79 18.56 -35.56
N ASN A 306 3.90 17.95 -34.36
CA ASN A 306 3.78 18.64 -33.08
C ASN A 306 5.02 19.52 -32.79
N ALA A 307 4.81 20.80 -32.52
CA ALA A 307 5.90 21.78 -32.34
C ALA A 307 6.90 21.44 -31.20
N ARG A 308 6.44 20.86 -30.08
CA ARG A 308 7.32 20.50 -28.95
C ARG A 308 8.17 19.27 -29.26
N ALA A 309 7.54 18.25 -29.87
CA ALA A 309 8.24 17.06 -30.33
C ALA A 309 9.21 17.35 -31.48
N ARG A 310 8.87 18.26 -32.40
CA ARG A 310 9.73 18.74 -33.48
C ARG A 310 11.05 19.30 -32.96
N GLU A 311 11.01 20.15 -31.93
CA GLU A 311 12.22 20.71 -31.33
C GLU A 311 13.08 19.61 -30.68
N ALA A 312 12.48 18.73 -29.89
CA ALA A 312 13.21 17.61 -29.30
C ALA A 312 13.85 16.70 -30.38
N LEU A 313 13.13 16.41 -31.48
CA LEU A 313 13.64 15.59 -32.60
C LEU A 313 14.81 16.23 -33.35
N ARG A 314 14.94 17.57 -33.40
CA ARG A 314 16.17 18.21 -33.93
C ARG A 314 17.41 17.75 -33.17
N GLN A 315 17.26 17.52 -31.87
CA GLN A 315 18.34 17.13 -30.95
C GLN A 315 18.50 15.61 -30.84
N CYS A 316 17.40 14.82 -30.90
CA CYS A 316 17.44 13.37 -30.65
C CYS A 316 17.15 12.43 -31.84
N LEU A 317 16.75 12.90 -33.03
CA LEU A 317 16.50 12.00 -34.17
C LEU A 317 17.79 11.23 -34.54
N PRO A 318 17.79 9.88 -34.59
CA PRO A 318 18.98 9.06 -34.83
C PRO A 318 19.75 9.40 -36.11
N GLU A 319 21.08 9.37 -36.02
CA GLU A 319 22.00 9.66 -37.13
C GLU A 319 21.79 8.77 -38.38
N PRO A 320 21.48 7.45 -38.29
CA PRO A 320 21.18 6.63 -39.47
C PRO A 320 19.92 7.04 -40.26
N LEU A 321 19.08 7.94 -39.73
CA LEU A 321 17.97 8.56 -40.46
C LEU A 321 18.33 9.92 -41.07
N ARG A 322 19.48 10.49 -40.72
CA ARG A 322 20.00 11.76 -41.25
C ARG A 322 21.02 11.55 -42.37
N ASP A 323 21.71 10.41 -42.36
CA ASP A 323 22.80 10.07 -43.29
C ASP A 323 22.33 9.17 -44.47
N ALA A 324 23.30 8.53 -45.14
CA ALA A 324 23.03 7.66 -46.28
C ALA A 324 22.72 6.19 -45.90
N THR A 325 22.71 5.80 -44.62
CA THR A 325 22.73 4.39 -44.16
C THR A 325 21.62 3.53 -44.76
N PHE A 326 20.38 4.03 -44.85
CA PHE A 326 19.27 3.28 -45.43
C PHE A 326 19.08 3.46 -46.96
N SER A 327 20.02 4.10 -47.67
CA SER A 327 19.88 4.38 -49.12
C SER A 327 19.76 3.12 -49.99
N SER A 328 20.35 2.01 -49.54
CA SER A 328 20.22 0.67 -50.13
C SER A 328 18.78 0.14 -50.02
N VAL A 329 18.25 0.12 -48.79
CA VAL A 329 16.91 -0.39 -48.42
C VAL A 329 15.81 0.46 -49.05
N LEU A 330 15.99 1.79 -49.07
CA LEU A 330 15.03 2.77 -49.57
C LEU A 330 15.16 3.06 -51.07
N ARG A 331 16.02 2.34 -51.81
CA ARG A 331 16.15 2.48 -53.27
C ARG A 331 14.81 2.23 -53.97
N ASP A 332 14.10 1.19 -53.52
CA ASP A 332 12.91 0.66 -54.21
C ASP A 332 11.59 1.01 -53.48
N ASP A 333 11.63 1.63 -52.28
CA ASP A 333 10.46 2.24 -51.62
C ASP A 333 10.50 3.78 -51.70
N ALA A 334 10.09 4.29 -52.87
CA ALA A 334 9.99 5.73 -53.13
C ALA A 334 8.97 6.46 -52.22
N ALA A 335 8.03 5.75 -51.57
CA ALA A 335 7.07 6.38 -50.65
C ALA A 335 7.71 6.64 -49.29
N THR A 336 8.38 5.64 -48.71
CA THR A 336 9.13 5.80 -47.46
C THR A 336 10.28 6.80 -47.62
N LYS A 337 10.97 6.79 -48.77
CA LYS A 337 12.00 7.78 -49.10
C LYS A 337 11.47 9.22 -49.06
N ARG A 338 10.28 9.49 -49.63
CA ARG A 338 9.62 10.82 -49.53
C ARG A 338 9.25 11.18 -48.08
N CYS A 339 8.74 10.24 -47.29
CA CYS A 339 8.44 10.47 -45.88
C CYS A 339 9.70 10.89 -45.09
N LEU A 340 10.84 10.24 -45.36
CA LEU A 340 12.11 10.59 -44.72
C LEU A 340 12.61 11.98 -45.14
N THR A 341 12.52 12.32 -46.44
CA THR A 341 12.84 13.67 -46.92
C THR A 341 11.95 14.73 -46.26
N GLN A 342 10.64 14.49 -46.11
CA GLN A 342 9.73 15.44 -45.46
C GLN A 342 10.05 15.61 -43.97
N LEU A 343 10.40 14.54 -43.25
CA LEU A 343 10.84 14.60 -41.86
C LEU A 343 12.09 15.49 -41.71
N LEU A 344 13.09 15.31 -42.58
CA LEU A 344 14.30 16.13 -42.56
C LEU A 344 14.00 17.60 -42.91
N ILE A 345 13.08 17.88 -43.84
CA ILE A 345 12.59 19.23 -44.13
C ILE A 345 11.94 19.86 -42.89
N ASN A 346 10.96 19.17 -42.28
CA ASN A 346 10.23 19.65 -41.10
C ASN A 346 11.15 20.02 -39.92
N LEU A 347 12.30 19.35 -39.78
CA LEU A 347 13.30 19.63 -38.75
C LEU A 347 14.28 20.75 -39.15
N SER A 348 14.50 20.97 -40.44
CA SER A 348 15.45 21.96 -40.99
C SER A 348 14.94 23.40 -41.05
N ASP A 349 13.61 23.62 -40.96
CA ASP A 349 13.03 24.97 -41.06
C ASP A 349 13.50 25.90 -39.93
N ASN A 350 14.23 26.94 -40.32
CA ASN A 350 14.62 28.08 -39.48
C ASN A 350 13.89 29.34 -39.99
N SER A 351 12.69 29.60 -39.46
CA SER A 351 11.92 30.81 -39.74
C SER A 351 11.29 31.36 -38.47
N GLN A 352 11.54 32.63 -38.17
CA GLN A 352 11.01 33.32 -36.99
C GLN A 352 9.69 34.04 -37.30
N GLY A 353 8.80 34.00 -36.30
CA GLY A 353 7.64 34.86 -36.01
C GLY A 353 7.05 35.80 -37.06
N LYS A 354 5.72 35.70 -37.22
CA LYS A 354 4.85 36.87 -37.40
C LYS A 354 3.43 36.60 -36.91
N GLU A 355 2.76 37.68 -36.51
CA GLU A 355 1.30 37.81 -36.33
C GLU A 355 0.62 36.81 -35.38
N TRP A 356 0.51 37.19 -34.11
CA TRP A 356 -0.77 37.56 -33.47
C TRP A 356 -0.48 38.38 -32.20
N GLU A 357 -0.27 39.69 -32.34
CA GLU A 357 -0.15 40.60 -31.18
C GLU A 357 -0.95 41.89 -31.42
N GLN A 358 -2.19 41.90 -30.94
CA GLN A 358 -2.93 43.12 -30.57
C GLN A 358 -3.93 42.80 -29.45
N GLN A 359 -3.48 42.86 -28.18
CA GLN A 359 -4.14 43.61 -27.09
C GLN A 359 -3.50 43.32 -25.71
N GLY A 360 -2.80 44.31 -25.13
CA GLY A 360 -2.86 44.59 -23.69
C GLY A 360 -1.65 44.31 -22.79
N CYS A 361 -1.02 45.40 -22.34
CA CYS A 361 -0.48 45.58 -20.97
C CYS A 361 0.73 44.75 -20.48
N THR A 362 1.89 45.08 -21.05
CA THR A 362 3.14 45.47 -20.34
C THR A 362 3.19 45.44 -18.79
N LEU A 363 4.29 44.91 -18.24
CA LEU A 363 5.31 45.64 -17.44
C LEU A 363 6.62 44.81 -17.41
N PRO A 364 7.81 45.37 -17.09
CA PRO A 364 9.08 44.94 -17.71
C PRO A 364 10.05 44.12 -16.83
N CYS A 365 11.07 43.56 -17.49
CA CYS A 365 12.34 43.13 -16.90
C CYS A 365 13.53 43.64 -17.72
N ASP A 366 14.48 44.30 -17.05
CA ASP A 366 15.85 44.60 -17.47
C ASP A 366 16.77 44.08 -16.33
N THR A 367 17.99 43.55 -16.53
CA THR A 367 18.77 43.29 -17.76
C THR A 367 19.76 42.11 -17.54
N ASP A 368 20.05 41.38 -18.63
CA ASP A 368 21.28 40.66 -19.04
C ASP A 368 22.30 40.03 -18.04
N GLY A 369 22.87 38.86 -18.41
CA GLY A 369 24.00 38.30 -17.63
C GLY A 369 24.75 37.00 -18.03
N TYR A 370 24.77 36.55 -19.29
CA TYR A 370 25.72 35.53 -19.84
C TYR A 370 25.99 34.19 -19.10
N PHE A 371 25.67 33.03 -19.73
CA PHE A 371 26.65 32.23 -20.51
C PHE A 371 25.99 31.03 -21.25
N LEU A 372 26.69 30.49 -22.27
CA LEU A 372 26.19 29.44 -23.18
C LEU A 372 27.26 28.35 -23.48
N ALA A 373 26.76 27.14 -23.78
CA ALA A 373 27.29 26.02 -24.61
C ALA A 373 27.73 24.76 -23.82
N HIS A 374 27.17 23.54 -24.01
CA HIS A 374 27.02 22.66 -25.20
C HIS A 374 28.32 21.91 -25.61
N PHE A 375 28.34 20.64 -26.08
CA PHE A 375 27.28 19.63 -26.36
C PHE A 375 27.82 18.17 -26.15
N ILE A 376 27.22 17.15 -26.79
CA ILE A 376 27.27 15.70 -26.47
C ILE A 376 28.07 14.87 -27.52
N SER A 377 28.38 13.59 -27.18
CA SER A 377 28.73 12.41 -28.03
C SER A 377 30.18 11.90 -27.90
N ALA A 378 30.50 10.61 -28.14
CA ALA A 378 29.69 9.52 -28.73
C ALA A 378 29.89 8.16 -28.01
N TRP A 379 29.05 7.18 -28.35
CA TRP A 379 28.93 5.84 -27.77
C TRP A 379 29.25 4.77 -28.83
N LEU A 380 30.16 3.81 -28.55
CA LEU A 380 30.22 2.48 -29.21
C LEU A 380 31.32 1.58 -28.60
N VAL A 381 30.99 0.30 -28.37
CA VAL A 381 31.85 -0.90 -28.12
C VAL A 381 32.93 -0.80 -27.01
N GLY A 382 33.03 -1.71 -26.03
CA GLY A 382 32.30 -2.96 -25.77
C GLY A 382 33.25 -4.14 -25.50
N ASN A 383 33.19 -4.72 -24.29
CA ASN A 383 33.87 -5.94 -23.83
C ASN A 383 35.41 -6.03 -24.01
N ARG A 384 36.19 -6.06 -22.91
CA ARG A 384 36.55 -7.30 -22.18
C ARG A 384 37.09 -8.43 -23.09
N ILE A 385 38.41 -8.69 -23.05
CA ILE A 385 39.03 -9.97 -22.58
C ILE A 385 40.55 -10.04 -22.83
N LEU A 386 41.26 -10.62 -21.85
CA LEU A 386 42.61 -11.23 -21.83
C LEU A 386 43.71 -10.82 -22.86
N ARG A 387 44.79 -10.24 -22.30
CA ARG A 387 46.16 -10.80 -22.23
C ARG A 387 46.66 -11.66 -23.41
N LEU A 388 47.65 -11.16 -24.16
CA LEU A 388 49.05 -11.66 -24.25
C LEU A 388 49.85 -11.00 -25.39
N CYS A 389 51.19 -11.12 -25.35
CA CYS A 389 52.15 -10.82 -26.43
C CYS A 389 52.32 -9.32 -26.84
N ALA A 390 53.49 -8.87 -27.35
CA ALA A 390 54.80 -9.52 -27.47
C ALA A 390 56.00 -8.53 -27.69
N ILE A 391 57.16 -8.93 -27.13
CA ILE A 391 58.51 -8.92 -27.73
C ILE A 391 59.12 -7.59 -28.24
N LYS A 392 60.29 -7.23 -27.67
CA LYS A 392 61.58 -7.11 -28.41
C LYS A 392 62.79 -7.33 -27.50
N ARG A 393 63.86 -7.94 -28.05
CA ARG A 393 65.19 -8.16 -27.40
C ARG A 393 66.15 -7.02 -27.81
N PRO A 394 67.35 -6.89 -27.20
CA PRO A 394 68.51 -7.63 -27.75
C PRO A 394 69.61 -8.11 -26.76
N ILE A 395 70.21 -9.28 -27.09
CA ILE A 395 71.67 -9.58 -27.13
C ILE A 395 72.53 -9.75 -25.82
N VAL A 396 73.25 -10.91 -25.79
CA VAL A 396 74.53 -11.26 -25.09
C VAL A 396 74.54 -11.76 -23.61
N ASP A 397 74.57 -13.10 -23.49
CA ASP A 397 75.45 -14.00 -22.72
C ASP A 397 75.68 -13.96 -21.17
N LYS A 398 75.33 -15.10 -20.54
CA LYS A 398 76.13 -15.97 -19.62
C LYS A 398 76.68 -15.44 -18.27
N ALA A 399 76.71 -16.21 -17.16
CA ALA A 399 76.13 -17.53 -16.83
C ALA A 399 76.30 -17.93 -15.32
N LYS A 400 75.63 -19.03 -14.93
CA LYS A 400 75.91 -19.97 -13.80
C LYS A 400 75.62 -19.57 -12.32
N ARG A 401 74.73 -20.38 -11.69
CA ARG A 401 74.85 -21.03 -10.34
C ARG A 401 74.86 -20.12 -9.08
N SER A 402 74.45 -20.57 -7.87
CA SER A 402 73.63 -21.72 -7.40
C SER A 402 73.35 -21.59 -5.87
N ALA A 403 72.36 -22.34 -5.37
CA ALA A 403 72.25 -22.94 -4.02
C ALA A 403 71.68 -22.18 -2.78
N THR A 404 70.87 -22.95 -2.03
CA THR A 404 70.75 -23.08 -0.55
C THR A 404 70.12 -22.00 0.37
N MET A 405 68.94 -22.38 0.89
CA MET A 405 68.39 -22.29 2.27
C MET A 405 69.38 -22.71 3.41
N PRO A 406 69.03 -22.70 4.75
CA PRO A 406 67.86 -22.17 5.48
C PRO A 406 68.18 -21.51 6.87
N ALA A 407 67.14 -21.36 7.72
CA ALA A 407 67.11 -21.54 9.19
C ALA A 407 67.26 -20.31 10.14
N ALA A 408 66.84 -20.51 11.41
CA ALA A 408 66.66 -19.50 12.46
C ALA A 408 66.86 -20.11 13.88
N HIS A 409 67.14 -19.31 14.93
CA HIS A 409 66.76 -19.58 16.35
C HIS A 409 67.13 -18.45 17.36
N TYR A 410 66.15 -18.04 18.18
CA TYR A 410 66.14 -17.89 19.67
C TYR A 410 67.16 -17.04 20.50
N HIS A 411 66.60 -16.17 21.38
CA HIS A 411 66.99 -15.89 22.80
C HIS A 411 68.35 -15.17 23.11
N ARG A 412 68.61 -14.50 24.27
CA ARG A 412 67.86 -14.09 25.50
C ARG A 412 68.60 -12.96 26.29
N VAL A 413 67.88 -12.24 27.19
CA VAL A 413 68.37 -11.55 28.44
C VAL A 413 69.19 -10.23 28.32
N GLY A 414 69.06 -9.34 29.33
CA GLY A 414 69.79 -8.05 29.51
C GLY A 414 71.05 -8.15 30.42
N PRO A 415 71.39 -7.20 31.33
CA PRO A 415 70.60 -6.07 31.89
C PRO A 415 71.39 -4.73 32.13
N THR A 416 70.83 -3.84 32.97
CA THR A 416 71.47 -2.71 33.73
C THR A 416 71.91 -1.41 33.00
N ALA A 417 71.94 -0.29 33.75
CA ALA A 417 72.27 1.08 33.32
C ALA A 417 73.27 1.74 34.31
N PRO A 418 73.87 2.92 34.00
CA PRO A 418 73.56 4.09 34.84
C PRO A 418 73.70 5.53 34.22
N ARG A 419 72.80 6.43 34.70
CA ARG A 419 73.01 7.84 35.13
C ARG A 419 73.59 8.94 34.19
N ARG A 420 72.74 9.99 34.01
CA ARG A 420 73.03 11.46 34.03
C ARG A 420 73.81 12.04 32.83
N PHE A 421 73.63 13.28 32.33
CA PHE A 421 72.78 14.47 32.60
C PHE A 421 72.91 15.40 31.34
N ILE A 422 72.11 16.41 30.98
CA ILE A 422 70.83 17.04 31.41
C ILE A 422 70.19 17.70 30.15
N ALA A 423 68.87 17.59 29.92
CA ALA A 423 68.07 18.53 29.10
C ALA A 423 66.56 18.23 29.21
N ALA A 424 65.71 19.24 28.98
CA ALA A 424 64.29 19.19 28.59
C ALA A 424 63.40 18.04 29.14
N ALA A 425 62.77 18.29 30.30
CA ALA A 425 61.56 17.57 30.75
C ALA A 425 60.30 18.39 30.33
N VAL A 426 59.07 17.88 30.24
CA VAL A 426 58.49 16.55 30.53
C VAL A 426 57.55 16.18 29.38
N SER A 427 57.58 14.93 28.89
CA SER A 427 56.46 14.35 28.11
C SER A 427 56.13 12.96 28.65
N SER A 428 55.36 12.94 29.74
CA SER A 428 55.03 11.72 30.50
C SER A 428 53.64 11.78 31.16
N VAL A 429 52.91 12.88 30.95
CA VAL A 429 51.55 13.12 31.49
C VAL A 429 50.48 12.35 30.70
N VAL A 430 50.78 11.99 29.44
CA VAL A 430 49.80 11.44 28.49
C VAL A 430 49.26 10.06 28.87
N TYR A 431 50.06 9.19 29.50
CA TYR A 431 49.65 7.78 29.69
C TYR A 431 48.89 7.49 30.99
N TRP A 432 48.98 8.36 32.02
CA TRP A 432 48.23 8.21 33.27
C TRP A 432 46.94 9.06 33.33
N LEU A 433 46.69 9.94 32.36
CA LEU A 433 45.39 10.63 32.22
C LEU A 433 44.33 9.79 31.49
N ILE A 434 44.74 8.81 30.68
CA ILE A 434 43.83 8.00 29.83
C ILE A 434 42.94 7.05 30.66
N LEU A 435 43.28 6.78 31.92
CA LEU A 435 42.63 5.74 32.75
C LEU A 435 41.92 6.28 34.02
N ALA A 436 41.72 7.59 34.14
CA ALA A 436 41.17 8.20 35.35
C ALA A 436 40.13 9.34 35.15
N MET A 437 39.92 9.84 33.93
CA MET A 437 38.98 10.95 33.66
C MET A 437 38.22 10.84 32.33
N LEU A 438 37.26 9.92 32.24
CA LEU A 438 36.04 10.12 31.43
C LEU A 438 34.81 9.50 32.14
N ALA A 439 34.62 9.88 33.40
CA ALA A 439 33.29 10.11 33.93
C ALA A 439 32.90 11.59 33.67
N HIS A 440 31.60 11.88 33.70
CA HIS A 440 31.00 13.20 33.47
C HIS A 440 31.29 14.21 34.62
N PRO A 441 30.94 15.53 34.54
CA PRO A 441 30.18 16.24 33.48
C PRO A 441 30.77 17.58 32.96
N HIS A 442 30.09 18.10 31.94
CA HIS A 442 29.97 19.49 31.42
C HIS A 442 30.73 20.67 32.06
N PHE A 443 31.24 21.56 31.20
CA PHE A 443 30.91 23.00 31.25
C PHE A 443 30.87 23.60 29.84
N ALA A 444 29.98 24.58 29.61
CA ALA A 444 29.76 25.20 28.30
C ALA A 444 30.56 26.50 28.10
N CYS A 445 30.80 26.88 26.83
CA CYS A 445 31.31 28.20 26.46
C CYS A 445 30.15 29.09 25.98
N ALA A 446 30.23 30.40 26.23
CA ALA A 446 29.08 31.30 26.17
C ALA A 446 28.93 32.06 24.83
N ASP A 447 27.68 32.21 24.39
CA ASP A 447 27.27 33.16 23.35
C ASP A 447 26.92 34.54 23.95
N ARG A 448 26.97 35.61 23.15
CA ARG A 448 26.78 37.00 23.57
C ARG A 448 25.34 37.48 23.36
N SER A 449 24.54 37.48 24.42
CA SER A 449 23.20 38.11 24.44
C SER A 449 23.15 39.42 25.27
N ASN A 450 22.05 40.16 25.12
CA ASN A 450 21.94 41.59 25.41
C ASN A 450 21.77 41.90 26.92
N PRO A 451 22.53 42.83 27.54
CA PRO A 451 22.54 43.05 29.00
C PRO A 451 21.20 43.39 29.68
N PHE A 452 20.16 43.79 28.94
CA PHE A 452 18.87 44.17 29.53
C PHE A 452 18.06 42.99 30.10
N GLN A 453 18.27 41.75 29.65
CA GLN A 453 17.52 40.59 30.19
C GLN A 453 18.02 40.11 31.56
N GLN A 454 19.25 40.42 31.96
CA GLN A 454 19.88 39.79 33.13
C GLN A 454 19.27 40.21 34.49
N LYS A 455 18.62 41.38 34.57
CA LYS A 455 17.97 41.85 35.82
C LYS A 455 16.62 41.19 36.13
N ALA A 456 15.99 40.50 35.18
CA ALA A 456 14.75 39.76 35.43
C ALA A 456 14.98 38.37 36.06
N ARG A 457 16.19 37.82 35.95
CA ARG A 457 16.49 36.41 36.25
C ARG A 457 16.96 36.13 37.69
N ALA A 458 16.79 37.11 38.59
CA ALA A 458 17.27 37.06 39.98
C ALA A 458 16.16 37.39 41.01
N ALA A 459 14.89 37.21 40.63
CA ALA A 459 13.74 37.31 41.53
C ALA A 459 13.12 35.91 41.71
N THR A 460 13.15 35.42 42.96
CA THR A 460 12.42 34.24 43.48
C THR A 460 12.38 32.98 42.61
N ALA A 461 13.03 31.91 43.10
CA ALA A 461 12.59 30.55 42.83
C ALA A 461 11.24 30.31 43.54
N ALA A 462 10.16 30.86 42.99
CA ALA A 462 8.82 30.49 43.36
C ALA A 462 8.58 29.06 42.84
N THR A 463 8.13 28.16 43.71
CA THR A 463 7.41 26.97 43.26
C THR A 463 6.27 27.43 42.36
N ALA A 464 6.16 26.86 41.15
CA ALA A 464 5.05 27.16 40.25
C ALA A 464 3.73 27.03 41.03
N ALA A 465 2.84 28.03 40.90
CA ALA A 465 1.56 27.98 41.58
C ALA A 465 0.83 26.69 41.15
N PRO A 466 0.24 25.92 42.08
CA PRO A 466 -0.52 24.74 41.70
C PRO A 466 -1.65 25.20 40.77
N GLY A 467 -1.69 24.63 39.57
CA GLY A 467 -2.73 24.89 38.58
C GLY A 467 -4.12 24.54 39.11
N ASP A 468 -5.14 24.90 38.34
CA ASP A 468 -6.52 24.68 38.76
C ASP A 468 -6.80 23.18 39.03
N LYS A 469 -7.73 22.95 39.96
CA LYS A 469 -8.17 21.59 40.28
C LYS A 469 -9.21 21.13 39.27
N TYR A 470 -8.99 19.92 38.78
CA TYR A 470 -9.93 19.18 37.93
C TYR A 470 -10.30 17.86 38.60
N LEU A 471 -11.47 17.33 38.26
CA LEU A 471 -11.83 15.95 38.54
C LEU A 471 -11.18 15.09 37.45
N ILE A 472 -10.14 14.33 37.82
CA ILE A 472 -9.33 13.51 36.90
C ILE A 472 -9.52 12.02 37.18
N GLY A 473 -9.52 11.21 36.12
CA GLY A 473 -9.62 9.74 36.21
C GLY A 473 -8.98 9.07 35.01
N VAL A 474 -8.41 7.87 35.21
CA VAL A 474 -7.71 7.11 34.18
C VAL A 474 -8.04 5.62 34.26
N GLY A 475 -8.10 4.95 33.12
CA GLY A 475 -8.45 3.54 33.07
C GLY A 475 -7.88 2.86 31.84
N LYS A 476 -7.52 1.59 32.00
CA LYS A 476 -7.00 0.72 30.94
C LYS A 476 -7.82 -0.58 30.93
N ALA A 477 -8.12 -1.11 29.75
CA ALA A 477 -8.76 -2.43 29.59
C ALA A 477 -8.41 -3.06 28.24
N ASP A 478 -8.45 -4.39 28.17
CA ASP A 478 -8.15 -5.19 26.97
C ASP A 478 -9.23 -5.01 25.89
N ILE A 479 -8.81 -4.83 24.63
CA ILE A 479 -9.67 -4.77 23.42
C ILE A 479 -9.23 -5.79 22.35
N THR A 480 -8.39 -6.77 22.72
CA THR A 480 -7.80 -7.73 21.78
C THR A 480 -8.88 -8.61 21.14
N GLY A 481 -9.22 -8.30 19.89
CA GLY A 481 -10.12 -9.07 19.05
C GLY A 481 -9.53 -10.41 18.56
N PRO A 482 -10.12 -11.03 17.52
CA PRO A 482 -9.64 -12.27 16.93
C PRO A 482 -8.15 -12.23 16.56
N VAL A 483 -7.34 -13.11 17.17
CA VAL A 483 -5.88 -13.17 16.91
C VAL A 483 -5.50 -14.12 15.77
N VAL A 484 -6.46 -14.82 15.17
CA VAL A 484 -6.26 -15.72 14.01
C VAL A 484 -7.40 -15.57 13.00
N GLU A 485 -7.16 -16.04 11.76
CA GLU A 485 -8.18 -16.26 10.70
C GLU A 485 -9.01 -15.02 10.28
N LEU A 486 -8.63 -13.83 10.73
CA LEU A 486 -9.25 -12.56 10.37
C LEU A 486 -8.18 -11.62 9.82
N ASN A 487 -8.55 -10.81 8.83
CA ASN A 487 -7.67 -9.81 8.23
C ASN A 487 -7.22 -8.76 9.25
N LEU A 488 -6.00 -8.24 9.07
CA LEU A 488 -5.51 -7.10 9.85
C LEU A 488 -5.96 -5.78 9.20
N ALA A 489 -6.38 -4.82 10.01
CA ALA A 489 -6.87 -3.53 9.54
C ALA A 489 -5.72 -2.61 9.09
N GLY A 490 -5.88 -1.92 7.96
CA GLY A 490 -4.99 -0.85 7.51
C GLY A 490 -4.39 -1.12 6.13
N TYR A 491 -3.53 -2.13 5.99
CA TYR A 491 -2.80 -2.41 4.75
C TYR A 491 -3.64 -2.85 3.54
N ALA A 492 -4.94 -3.12 3.73
CA ALA A 492 -5.87 -3.54 2.68
C ALA A 492 -5.40 -4.77 1.84
N SER A 493 -4.59 -5.64 2.44
CA SER A 493 -4.11 -6.89 1.82
C SER A 493 -4.96 -8.07 2.28
N LEU A 494 -5.55 -8.82 1.36
CA LEU A 494 -6.32 -10.04 1.67
C LEU A 494 -5.45 -11.15 2.28
N ASP A 495 -4.16 -11.20 1.94
CA ASP A 495 -3.22 -12.21 2.45
C ASP A 495 -2.78 -11.95 3.90
N GLN A 496 -2.99 -10.73 4.43
CA GLN A 496 -2.62 -10.38 5.79
C GLN A 496 -3.67 -10.86 6.81
N VAL A 497 -3.72 -12.17 6.99
CA VAL A 497 -4.62 -12.87 7.92
C VAL A 497 -3.90 -13.19 9.23
N GLY A 498 -4.53 -12.93 10.36
CA GLY A 498 -3.96 -13.20 11.69
C GLY A 498 -3.52 -14.65 11.88
N SER A 499 -2.36 -14.83 12.53
CA SER A 499 -1.78 -16.13 12.90
C SER A 499 -1.40 -16.23 14.38
N GLY A 500 -1.49 -15.14 15.15
CA GLY A 500 -1.03 -15.11 16.53
C GLY A 500 -1.13 -13.74 17.19
N LEU A 501 -0.58 -13.65 18.40
CA LEU A 501 -0.55 -12.47 19.25
C LEU A 501 0.89 -12.21 19.71
N ARG A 502 1.38 -10.98 19.47
CA ARG A 502 2.66 -10.50 19.97
C ARG A 502 2.49 -9.47 21.10
N GLN A 503 1.37 -8.73 21.11
CA GLN A 503 1.05 -7.80 22.19
C GLN A 503 -0.47 -7.60 22.28
N ARG A 504 -1.04 -7.81 23.48
CA ARG A 504 -2.41 -7.41 23.82
C ARG A 504 -2.67 -5.93 23.45
N LEU A 505 -3.85 -5.68 22.86
CA LEU A 505 -4.34 -4.35 22.49
C LEU A 505 -5.19 -3.76 23.64
N TYR A 506 -5.06 -2.47 23.92
CA TYR A 506 -5.79 -1.84 25.02
C TYR A 506 -6.57 -0.58 24.62
N SER A 507 -7.72 -0.39 25.27
CA SER A 507 -8.37 0.91 25.41
C SER A 507 -7.79 1.63 26.64
N ARG A 508 -7.35 2.87 26.45
CA ARG A 508 -6.88 3.78 27.51
C ARG A 508 -7.78 5.01 27.58
N ALA A 509 -8.55 5.12 28.65
CA ALA A 509 -9.49 6.20 28.89
C ALA A 509 -8.90 7.26 29.83
N PHE A 510 -9.02 8.52 29.44
CA PHE A 510 -8.66 9.69 30.23
C PHE A 510 -9.91 10.54 30.43
N ILE A 511 -10.27 10.81 31.68
CA ILE A 511 -11.44 11.62 32.06
C ILE A 511 -10.97 12.89 32.75
N ILE A 512 -11.50 14.03 32.31
CA ILE A 512 -11.22 15.37 32.84
C ILE A 512 -12.56 16.09 33.01
N GLY A 513 -12.80 16.69 34.18
CA GLY A 513 -14.01 17.49 34.44
C GLY A 513 -13.82 18.61 35.46
N GLU A 514 -14.79 19.52 35.52
CA GLU A 514 -14.80 20.60 36.51
C GLU A 514 -15.09 20.05 37.92
N VAL A 515 -14.45 20.61 38.95
CA VAL A 515 -14.74 20.23 40.36
C VAL A 515 -16.06 20.84 40.84
N ALA A 516 -16.39 22.06 40.40
CA ALA A 516 -17.62 22.76 40.78
C ALA A 516 -18.87 22.22 40.07
N HIS A 517 -18.70 21.70 38.85
CA HIS A 517 -19.74 21.13 38.00
C HIS A 517 -19.29 19.76 37.47
N PRO A 518 -19.36 18.69 38.27
CA PRO A 518 -18.84 17.38 37.88
C PRO A 518 -19.47 16.83 36.58
N GLU A 519 -20.65 17.29 36.18
CA GLU A 519 -21.31 17.02 34.90
C GLU A 519 -20.52 17.55 33.69
N ASN A 520 -19.81 18.67 33.85
CA ASN A 520 -18.95 19.27 32.82
C ASN A 520 -17.62 18.50 32.77
N ARG A 521 -17.63 17.37 32.08
CA ARG A 521 -16.47 16.50 31.85
C ARG A 521 -16.38 16.02 30.41
N PHE A 522 -15.22 15.53 30.00
CA PHE A 522 -15.04 14.75 28.78
C PHE A 522 -14.24 13.46 29.01
N VAL A 523 -14.31 12.55 28.04
CA VAL A 523 -13.57 11.30 27.94
C VAL A 523 -12.75 11.34 26.65
N TYR A 524 -11.45 11.11 26.75
CA TYR A 524 -10.58 10.86 25.61
C TYR A 524 -10.11 9.40 25.65
N LEU A 525 -10.47 8.61 24.64
CA LEU A 525 -9.99 7.23 24.48
C LEU A 525 -8.84 7.20 23.47
N VAL A 526 -7.75 6.54 23.85
CA VAL A 526 -6.74 6.02 22.91
C VAL A 526 -6.91 4.51 22.84
N LEU A 527 -7.29 3.99 21.67
CA LEU A 527 -7.42 2.57 21.39
C LEU A 527 -6.19 2.06 20.63
N ASP A 528 -5.60 0.94 21.05
CA ASP A 528 -4.54 0.25 20.29
C ASP A 528 -5.13 -0.44 19.02
N ALA A 529 -5.67 0.36 18.10
CA ALA A 529 -6.42 -0.07 16.93
C ALA A 529 -6.23 0.94 15.77
N HIS A 530 -6.69 0.56 14.57
CA HIS A 530 -6.55 1.35 13.34
C HIS A 530 -7.13 2.78 13.44
N SER A 531 -8.30 2.95 14.06
CA SER A 531 -8.97 4.26 14.13
C SER A 531 -10.10 4.25 15.16
N GLY A 532 -10.64 5.43 15.48
CA GLY A 532 -12.06 5.50 15.83
C GLY A 532 -12.93 5.13 14.63
N ASP A 533 -14.12 4.57 14.88
CA ASP A 533 -15.10 4.25 13.84
C ASP A 533 -16.54 4.45 14.38
N SER A 534 -17.46 4.84 13.49
CA SER A 534 -18.83 5.21 13.82
C SER A 534 -19.58 4.07 14.53
N ALA A 535 -19.41 2.82 14.12
CA ALA A 535 -20.06 1.66 14.73
C ALA A 535 -19.57 1.46 16.17
N VAL A 536 -18.26 1.56 16.39
CA VAL A 536 -17.63 1.45 17.71
C VAL A 536 -18.08 2.61 18.61
N ARG A 537 -18.13 3.83 18.07
CA ARG A 537 -18.65 5.03 18.75
C ARG A 537 -20.12 4.87 19.15
N PHE A 538 -20.98 4.35 18.28
CA PHE A 538 -22.37 4.04 18.60
C PHE A 538 -22.46 3.01 19.74
N GLY A 539 -21.73 1.89 19.65
CA GLY A 539 -21.74 0.84 20.69
C GLY A 539 -21.26 1.33 22.06
N ILE A 540 -20.22 2.18 22.10
CA ILE A 540 -19.75 2.81 23.34
C ILE A 540 -20.81 3.75 23.92
N LEU A 541 -21.46 4.58 23.09
CA LEU A 541 -22.49 5.52 23.56
C LEU A 541 -23.76 4.80 24.05
N GLU A 542 -24.19 3.75 23.36
CA GLU A 542 -25.29 2.87 23.77
C GLU A 542 -24.96 2.13 25.07
N GLY A 543 -23.75 1.59 25.18
CA GLY A 543 -23.28 0.93 26.39
C GLY A 543 -23.23 1.87 27.59
N LEU A 544 -22.71 3.10 27.42
CA LEU A 544 -22.67 4.12 28.47
C LEU A 544 -24.08 4.50 28.95
N ALA A 545 -25.05 4.62 28.03
CA ALA A 545 -26.45 4.83 28.39
C ALA A 545 -27.04 3.62 29.15
N ALA A 546 -26.69 2.39 28.75
CA ALA A 546 -27.12 1.15 29.39
C ALA A 546 -26.52 0.93 30.79
N LEU A 547 -25.38 1.55 31.12
CA LEU A 547 -24.80 1.55 32.48
C LEU A 547 -25.61 2.39 33.49
N GLY A 548 -26.57 3.20 33.02
CA GLY A 548 -27.52 3.92 33.87
C GLY A 548 -27.10 5.34 34.29
N PRO A 549 -27.82 5.95 35.26
CA PRO A 549 -27.72 7.38 35.55
C PRO A 549 -26.31 7.88 35.91
N ASP A 550 -25.50 7.07 36.58
CA ASP A 550 -24.13 7.43 36.98
C ASP A 550 -23.21 7.71 35.77
N TYR A 551 -23.60 7.27 34.57
CA TYR A 551 -22.88 7.46 33.31
C TYR A 551 -23.57 8.45 32.35
N SER A 552 -24.73 9.03 32.71
CA SER A 552 -25.54 9.87 31.81
C SER A 552 -24.96 11.27 31.50
N MET A 553 -23.82 11.63 32.10
CA MET A 553 -23.05 12.81 31.66
C MET A 553 -22.20 12.52 30.41
N TYR A 554 -21.95 11.26 30.06
CA TYR A 554 -21.21 10.88 28.84
C TYR A 554 -22.16 10.82 27.64
N ARG A 555 -21.83 11.58 26.60
CA ARG A 555 -22.70 11.92 25.46
C ARG A 555 -21.85 12.10 24.19
N PRO A 556 -22.45 12.18 22.97
CA PRO A 556 -21.69 12.42 21.74
C PRO A 556 -20.79 13.67 21.79
N SER A 557 -21.22 14.71 22.54
CA SER A 557 -20.46 15.95 22.80
C SER A 557 -19.11 15.76 23.46
N ASN A 558 -18.99 14.83 24.40
CA ASN A 558 -17.87 14.78 25.32
C ASN A 558 -17.16 13.42 25.40
N VAL A 559 -17.57 12.42 24.62
CA VAL A 559 -16.77 11.21 24.38
C VAL A 559 -16.02 11.37 23.05
N ALA A 560 -14.70 11.18 23.06
CA ALA A 560 -13.85 11.12 21.88
C ALA A 560 -13.17 9.75 21.78
N VAL A 561 -13.23 9.11 20.62
CA VAL A 561 -12.74 7.74 20.39
C VAL A 561 -11.63 7.79 19.34
N THR A 562 -10.35 7.69 19.73
CA THR A 562 -9.21 7.77 18.79
C THR A 562 -8.44 6.45 18.69
N GLY A 563 -7.85 6.17 17.54
CA GLY A 563 -6.94 5.04 17.35
C GLY A 563 -5.47 5.44 17.47
N THR A 564 -4.60 4.52 17.89
CA THR A 564 -3.15 4.61 17.70
C THR A 564 -2.75 4.44 16.23
N HIS A 565 -3.68 4.03 15.36
CA HIS A 565 -3.44 3.74 13.95
C HIS A 565 -2.40 2.63 13.74
N SER A 566 -2.50 1.56 14.56
CA SER A 566 -1.80 0.29 14.32
C SER A 566 -2.39 -0.42 13.09
N HIS A 567 -1.53 -0.82 12.16
CA HIS A 567 -1.86 -1.70 11.03
C HIS A 567 -1.69 -3.19 11.36
N ALA A 568 -1.47 -3.51 12.64
CA ALA A 568 -1.34 -4.88 13.18
C ALA A 568 -2.47 -5.25 14.16
N GLY A 569 -3.62 -4.55 14.10
CA GLY A 569 -4.83 -4.90 14.85
C GLY A 569 -5.85 -5.67 13.98
N PRO A 570 -6.75 -6.47 14.57
CA PRO A 570 -7.74 -7.25 13.81
C PRO A 570 -8.84 -6.34 13.22
N GLY A 571 -9.23 -6.61 11.98
CA GLY A 571 -10.22 -5.83 11.24
C GLY A 571 -11.68 -6.20 11.51
N GLY A 572 -12.54 -5.85 10.56
CA GLY A 572 -13.96 -6.20 10.54
C GLY A 572 -14.86 -5.43 11.52
N PHE A 573 -14.41 -4.35 12.17
CA PHE A 573 -15.23 -3.57 13.11
C PHE A 573 -15.83 -2.27 12.52
N PHE A 574 -15.54 -1.96 11.26
CA PHE A 574 -15.87 -0.69 10.60
C PHE A 574 -17.34 -0.55 10.22
N ASN A 575 -17.89 0.67 10.26
CA ASN A 575 -19.27 0.95 9.86
C ASN A 575 -19.49 0.98 8.34
N TYR A 576 -18.47 1.27 7.54
CA TYR A 576 -18.63 1.49 6.10
C TYR A 576 -18.02 0.37 5.26
N LEU A 577 -18.67 0.01 4.14
CA LEU A 577 -18.37 -1.22 3.39
C LEU A 577 -16.92 -1.27 2.89
N LEU A 578 -16.33 -0.15 2.45
CA LEU A 578 -15.00 -0.12 1.84
C LEU A 578 -13.92 -0.77 2.73
N LEU A 579 -13.96 -0.53 4.04
CA LEU A 579 -13.00 -1.07 5.00
C LEU A 579 -13.37 -2.47 5.51
N GLN A 580 -14.61 -2.91 5.27
CA GLN A 580 -15.03 -4.29 5.55
C GLN A 580 -14.59 -5.26 4.45
N ILE A 581 -14.37 -4.79 3.21
CA ILE A 581 -14.01 -5.61 2.04
C ILE A 581 -12.87 -6.59 2.34
N THR A 582 -11.71 -6.10 2.81
CA THR A 582 -10.55 -6.98 3.04
C THR A 582 -10.69 -7.83 4.29
N SER A 583 -11.54 -7.40 5.22
CA SER A 583 -11.97 -8.19 6.38
C SER A 583 -13.06 -9.23 6.07
N LEU A 584 -13.48 -9.36 4.80
CA LEU A 584 -14.57 -10.22 4.35
C LEU A 584 -15.91 -9.92 5.06
N GLY A 585 -16.11 -8.66 5.48
CA GLY A 585 -17.34 -8.18 6.13
C GLY A 585 -17.16 -7.77 7.59
N PHE A 586 -18.25 -7.79 8.34
CA PHE A 586 -18.29 -7.36 9.74
C PHE A 586 -18.03 -8.52 10.72
N SER A 587 -16.99 -8.37 11.53
CA SER A 587 -16.62 -9.23 12.65
C SER A 587 -17.26 -8.72 13.94
N LYS A 588 -18.41 -9.30 14.31
CA LYS A 588 -19.06 -8.99 15.60
C LYS A 588 -18.12 -9.26 16.80
N GLN A 589 -17.18 -10.19 16.66
CA GLN A 589 -16.20 -10.52 17.71
C GLN A 589 -15.13 -9.42 17.88
N SER A 590 -14.59 -8.87 16.78
CA SER A 590 -13.69 -7.70 16.85
C SER A 590 -14.41 -6.49 17.43
N TYR A 591 -15.63 -6.24 16.91
CA TYR A 591 -16.49 -5.15 17.33
C TYR A 591 -16.77 -5.16 18.84
N GLN A 592 -17.26 -6.29 19.35
CA GLN A 592 -17.67 -6.40 20.75
C GLN A 592 -16.46 -6.30 21.70
N ALA A 593 -15.30 -6.87 21.33
CA ALA A 593 -14.08 -6.74 22.13
C ALA A 593 -13.66 -5.27 22.31
N ILE A 594 -13.73 -4.47 21.25
CA ILE A 594 -13.40 -3.04 21.29
C ILE A 594 -14.43 -2.27 22.12
N VAL A 595 -15.72 -2.54 21.94
CA VAL A 595 -16.80 -1.86 22.69
C VAL A 595 -16.76 -2.21 24.18
N ASP A 596 -16.69 -3.49 24.54
CA ASP A 596 -16.69 -3.93 25.95
C ASP A 596 -15.43 -3.46 26.69
N GLY A 597 -14.26 -3.54 26.05
CA GLY A 597 -13.02 -3.02 26.61
C GLY A 597 -13.01 -1.50 26.73
N ALA A 598 -13.57 -0.76 25.76
CA ALA A 598 -13.73 0.69 25.88
C ALA A 598 -14.72 1.10 26.99
N LEU A 599 -15.82 0.35 27.16
CA LEU A 599 -16.73 0.55 28.29
C LEU A 599 -16.03 0.25 29.62
N LEU A 600 -15.25 -0.82 29.70
CA LEU A 600 -14.50 -1.20 30.90
C LEU A 600 -13.38 -0.20 31.25
N SER A 601 -12.67 0.36 30.26
CA SER A 601 -11.67 1.40 30.49
C SER A 601 -12.31 2.70 31.01
N ILE A 602 -13.47 3.12 30.45
CA ILE A 602 -14.25 4.26 30.97
C ILE A 602 -14.79 3.96 32.37
N GLN A 603 -15.31 2.77 32.64
CA GLN A 603 -15.76 2.39 33.98
C GLN A 603 -14.62 2.46 35.00
N ARG A 604 -13.42 1.99 34.65
CA ARG A 604 -12.22 2.07 35.50
C ARG A 604 -11.83 3.53 35.75
N ALA A 605 -11.78 4.36 34.70
CA ALA A 605 -11.47 5.78 34.81
C ALA A 605 -12.52 6.58 35.60
N HIS A 606 -13.80 6.23 35.48
CA HIS A 606 -14.88 6.83 36.25
C HIS A 606 -14.79 6.45 37.73
N LYS A 607 -14.55 5.16 38.03
CA LYS A 607 -14.40 4.66 39.40
C LYS A 607 -13.10 5.13 40.08
N SER A 608 -12.14 5.64 39.31
CA SER A 608 -10.90 6.26 39.81
C SER A 608 -10.95 7.80 39.89
N LEU A 609 -12.11 8.44 39.68
CA LEU A 609 -12.23 9.91 39.67
C LEU A 609 -11.83 10.53 41.00
N VAL A 610 -10.92 11.51 40.94
CA VAL A 610 -10.33 12.18 42.11
C VAL A 610 -9.97 13.62 41.77
N GLU A 611 -9.91 14.51 42.76
CA GLU A 611 -9.31 15.84 42.55
C GLU A 611 -7.82 15.72 42.19
N GLY A 612 -7.38 16.50 41.22
CA GLY A 612 -5.99 16.60 40.81
C GLY A 612 -5.68 17.87 40.02
N THR A 613 -4.40 18.06 39.72
CA THR A 613 -3.90 19.12 38.83
C THR A 613 -3.49 18.52 37.50
N LEU A 614 -3.67 19.28 36.43
CA LEU A 614 -3.09 18.98 35.12
C LEU A 614 -1.91 19.92 34.86
N ASP A 615 -0.83 19.38 34.30
CA ASP A 615 0.29 20.15 33.76
C ASP A 615 0.74 19.55 32.43
N PHE A 616 1.37 20.36 31.56
CA PHE A 616 1.77 19.96 30.22
C PHE A 616 3.16 20.45 29.85
N GLY A 617 3.76 19.79 28.85
CA GLY A 617 5.04 20.17 28.29
C GLY A 617 5.26 19.58 26.91
N THR A 618 6.38 19.94 26.29
CA THR A 618 6.78 19.48 24.95
C THR A 618 8.23 19.05 24.91
N THR A 619 8.55 18.13 24.00
CA THR A 619 9.92 17.73 23.65
C THR A 619 9.98 17.38 22.17
N ASN A 620 11.17 17.36 21.56
CA ASN A 620 11.33 16.94 20.17
C ASN A 620 11.87 15.51 20.08
N VAL A 621 11.21 14.67 19.28
CA VAL A 621 11.62 13.32 18.91
C VAL A 621 11.87 13.33 17.40
N THR A 622 13.12 13.56 17.01
CA THR A 622 13.50 13.86 15.61
C THR A 622 13.79 12.64 14.75
N ASP A 623 13.82 11.44 15.33
CA ASP A 623 14.28 10.19 14.68
C ASP A 623 13.24 9.05 14.73
N ALA A 624 11.98 9.37 15.05
CA ALA A 624 10.87 8.40 15.10
C ALA A 624 9.95 8.45 13.86
N SER A 625 10.03 9.49 13.02
CA SER A 625 9.24 9.57 11.79
C SER A 625 9.92 10.37 10.66
N ILE A 626 9.57 10.04 9.40
CA ILE A 626 9.90 10.79 8.19
C ILE A 626 8.62 11.10 7.38
N ASN A 627 8.71 12.03 6.42
CA ASN A 627 7.59 12.33 5.52
C ASN A 627 7.61 11.39 4.31
N ARG A 628 6.57 10.56 4.12
CA ARG A 628 6.48 9.54 3.05
C ARG A 628 5.96 10.07 1.70
N SER A 629 5.41 11.29 1.71
CA SER A 629 4.89 12.00 0.54
C SER A 629 5.53 13.39 0.43
N LEU A 630 6.84 13.46 0.68
CA LEU A 630 7.62 14.71 0.78
C LEU A 630 7.48 15.63 -0.44
N TYR A 631 7.28 15.08 -1.64
CA TYR A 631 7.00 15.89 -2.85
C TYR A 631 5.68 16.68 -2.76
N ALA A 632 4.64 16.09 -2.17
CA ALA A 632 3.38 16.79 -1.88
C ALA A 632 3.58 17.85 -0.79
N TYR A 633 4.29 17.54 0.29
CA TYR A 633 4.64 18.54 1.31
C TYR A 633 5.37 19.75 0.72
N LEU A 634 6.30 19.52 -0.22
CA LEU A 634 7.07 20.59 -0.89
C LEU A 634 6.21 21.52 -1.77
N ALA A 635 5.00 21.12 -2.17
CA ALA A 635 4.06 21.98 -2.89
C ALA A 635 3.46 23.08 -2.01
N ASN A 636 3.42 22.91 -0.67
CA ASN A 636 3.02 23.98 0.24
C ASN A 636 3.94 25.22 0.08
N PRO A 637 3.42 26.45 0.29
CA PRO A 637 4.17 27.69 0.10
C PRO A 637 5.52 27.71 0.80
N ALA A 638 6.58 28.08 0.09
CA ALA A 638 7.94 28.09 0.64
C ALA A 638 8.08 29.00 1.89
N SER A 639 7.32 30.09 1.94
CA SER A 639 7.23 31.02 3.08
C SER A 639 6.46 30.47 4.29
N GLU A 640 5.61 29.47 4.10
CA GLU A 640 4.99 28.71 5.19
C GLU A 640 5.94 27.61 5.66
N ARG A 641 6.51 26.82 4.74
CA ARG A 641 7.48 25.77 5.06
C ARG A 641 8.69 26.29 5.82
N ALA A 642 9.17 27.49 5.52
CA ALA A 642 10.29 28.14 6.22
C ALA A 642 10.00 28.52 7.69
N GLN A 643 8.76 28.36 8.18
CA GLN A 643 8.41 28.58 9.59
C GLN A 643 8.69 27.34 10.47
N TYR A 644 9.02 26.20 9.85
CA TYR A 644 9.21 24.91 10.51
C TYR A 644 10.60 24.35 10.15
N ALA A 645 11.25 23.67 11.12
CA ALA A 645 12.56 23.06 10.88
C ALA A 645 12.48 21.81 9.97
N ASP A 646 11.40 21.02 10.14
CA ASP A 646 11.27 19.67 9.57
C ASP A 646 10.04 19.54 8.65
N SER A 647 10.06 18.53 7.78
CA SER A 647 8.93 18.11 6.94
C SER A 647 7.90 17.22 7.65
N VAL A 648 8.10 16.94 8.95
CA VAL A 648 7.16 16.27 9.86
C VAL A 648 7.00 17.11 11.14
N GLU A 649 6.03 16.79 12.00
CA GLU A 649 5.98 17.40 13.34
C GLU A 649 6.84 16.61 14.33
N THR A 650 8.07 17.07 14.57
CA THR A 650 9.00 16.43 15.51
C THR A 650 8.67 16.69 16.98
N THR A 651 7.74 17.59 17.31
CA THR A 651 7.33 17.91 18.68
C THR A 651 6.28 16.94 19.22
N LEU A 652 6.65 16.18 20.26
CA LEU A 652 5.73 15.45 21.13
C LEU A 652 5.19 16.39 22.21
N THR A 653 3.86 16.43 22.36
CA THR A 653 3.19 17.14 23.47
C THR A 653 2.69 16.13 24.50
N MET A 654 2.89 16.42 25.79
CA MET A 654 2.41 15.60 26.91
C MET A 654 1.51 16.43 27.84
N LEU A 655 0.39 15.83 28.27
CA LEU A 655 -0.45 16.26 29.38
C LEU A 655 -0.33 15.22 30.52
N ARG A 656 0.05 15.66 31.72
CA ARG A 656 0.28 14.82 32.90
C ARG A 656 -0.86 14.98 33.91
N PHE A 657 -1.29 13.86 34.48
CA PHE A 657 -2.42 13.75 35.40
C PHE A 657 -1.89 13.49 36.81
N ARG A 658 -1.95 14.48 37.71
CA ARG A 658 -1.40 14.37 39.08
C ARG A 658 -2.49 14.53 40.14
N ARG A 659 -2.65 13.50 40.98
CA ARG A 659 -3.66 13.42 42.05
C ARG A 659 -3.32 14.35 43.21
N ALA A 660 -4.32 15.10 43.70
CA ALA A 660 -4.12 16.12 44.74
C ALA A 660 -3.98 15.55 46.16
N SER A 661 -4.42 14.31 46.43
CA SER A 661 -4.41 13.72 47.78
C SER A 661 -3.02 13.28 48.27
N ASP A 662 -2.12 12.94 47.36
CA ASP A 662 -0.78 12.39 47.65
C ASP A 662 0.30 12.86 46.67
N GLY A 663 -0.04 13.70 45.68
CA GLY A 663 0.90 14.21 44.68
C GLY A 663 1.31 13.18 43.62
N LYS A 664 0.75 11.96 43.63
CA LYS A 664 1.14 10.91 42.67
C LYS A 664 0.56 11.16 41.28
N ASN A 665 1.37 10.88 40.27
CA ASN A 665 0.97 10.89 38.87
C ASN A 665 0.15 9.62 38.58
N ILE A 666 -1.09 9.79 38.09
CA ILE A 666 -1.98 8.66 37.73
C ILE A 666 -1.85 8.30 36.25
N GLY A 667 -1.40 9.21 35.39
CA GLY A 667 -1.20 8.91 33.98
C GLY A 667 -0.60 10.06 33.18
N VAL A 668 -0.32 9.77 31.91
CA VAL A 668 0.07 10.75 30.88
C VAL A 668 -0.70 10.49 29.61
N LEU A 669 -1.07 11.56 28.90
CA LEU A 669 -1.63 11.50 27.56
C LEU A 669 -0.73 12.33 26.64
N THR A 670 -0.29 11.73 25.53
CA THR A 670 0.66 12.33 24.59
C THR A 670 0.12 12.39 23.17
N TRP A 671 0.54 13.39 22.41
CA TRP A 671 0.26 13.55 20.98
C TRP A 671 1.56 13.70 20.21
N PHE A 672 1.79 12.80 19.25
CA PHE A 672 2.96 12.78 18.38
C PHE A 672 2.66 11.97 17.11
N PRO A 673 2.91 12.47 15.88
CA PRO A 673 2.54 11.75 14.66
C PRO A 673 3.62 10.73 14.27
N THR A 674 3.25 9.46 14.26
CA THR A 674 4.07 8.35 13.75
C THR A 674 3.14 7.20 13.40
N HIS A 675 2.95 6.94 12.10
CA HIS A 675 2.11 5.86 11.58
C HIS A 675 2.39 4.51 12.26
N GLY A 676 1.37 3.70 12.52
CA GLY A 676 1.52 2.37 13.12
C GLY A 676 1.82 1.26 12.11
N THR A 677 2.78 1.51 11.22
CA THR A 677 3.22 0.65 10.11
C THR A 677 4.71 0.29 10.23
N SER A 678 5.16 -0.03 11.45
CA SER A 678 6.53 -0.51 11.68
C SER A 678 6.62 -2.03 11.50
N LEU A 679 5.58 -2.76 11.91
CA LEU A 679 5.30 -4.13 11.48
C LEU A 679 4.78 -4.08 10.04
N MET A 680 5.41 -4.86 9.17
CA MET A 680 5.18 -4.83 7.72
C MET A 680 3.85 -5.50 7.32
N ASN A 681 3.40 -5.29 6.08
CA ASN A 681 2.17 -5.89 5.52
C ASN A 681 2.16 -7.44 5.47
N ASN A 682 3.30 -8.09 5.71
CA ASN A 682 3.46 -9.53 5.82
C ASN A 682 3.53 -10.04 7.28
N ASN A 683 3.54 -9.15 8.28
CA ASN A 683 3.30 -9.53 9.68
C ASN A 683 1.87 -10.03 9.85
N THR A 684 1.71 -11.14 10.58
CA THR A 684 0.41 -11.76 10.89
C THR A 684 0.13 -11.87 12.39
N HIS A 685 1.01 -11.35 13.26
CA HIS A 685 0.79 -11.34 14.72
C HIS A 685 0.17 -10.02 15.17
N ILE A 686 -0.85 -10.11 16.02
CA ILE A 686 -1.53 -8.94 16.59
C ILE A 686 -0.62 -8.13 17.52
N ALA A 687 -0.58 -6.81 17.34
CA ALA A 687 0.13 -5.86 18.20
C ALA A 687 -0.39 -4.41 18.07
N GLY A 688 -0.12 -3.57 19.08
CA GLY A 688 -0.42 -2.13 19.04
C GLY A 688 0.58 -1.29 18.22
N ASP A 689 1.43 -1.94 17.42
CA ASP A 689 2.61 -1.39 16.73
C ASP A 689 3.46 -0.46 17.63
N ASN A 690 4.17 0.51 17.06
CA ASN A 690 5.17 1.30 17.76
C ASN A 690 4.58 2.14 18.93
N LYS A 691 3.31 2.55 18.84
CA LYS A 691 2.62 3.26 19.93
C LYS A 691 2.18 2.33 21.06
N GLY A 692 1.76 1.11 20.75
CA GLY A 692 1.53 0.05 21.74
C GLY A 692 2.82 -0.31 22.49
N VAL A 693 3.96 -0.38 21.79
CA VAL A 693 5.29 -0.50 22.43
C VAL A 693 5.61 0.70 23.31
N ALA A 694 5.44 1.93 22.82
CA ALA A 694 5.76 3.14 23.59
C ALA A 694 4.94 3.23 24.89
N ALA A 695 3.64 2.91 24.83
CA ALA A 695 2.78 2.81 26.00
C ALA A 695 3.20 1.68 26.95
N TYR A 696 3.50 0.49 26.42
CA TYR A 696 3.97 -0.67 27.19
C TYR A 696 5.28 -0.41 27.96
N LEU A 697 6.25 0.26 27.34
CA LEU A 697 7.51 0.64 27.99
C LEU A 697 7.28 1.68 29.09
N PHE A 698 6.41 2.67 28.85
CA PHE A 698 6.08 3.69 29.86
C PHE A 698 5.32 3.09 31.05
N GLU A 699 4.31 2.26 30.79
CA GLU A 699 3.50 1.58 31.82
C GLU A 699 4.28 0.54 32.63
N GLN A 700 5.39 0.02 32.09
CA GLN A 700 6.37 -0.75 32.87
C GLN A 700 7.24 0.15 33.73
N ALA A 701 7.88 1.17 33.14
CA ALA A 701 8.77 2.08 33.86
C ALA A 701 8.06 2.74 35.06
N ALA A 702 6.81 3.19 34.87
CA ALA A 702 6.00 3.80 35.92
C ALA A 702 5.75 2.88 37.13
N ARG A 703 5.83 1.54 37.01
CA ARG A 703 5.68 0.62 38.15
C ARG A 703 6.85 0.69 39.13
N ALA A 704 8.02 1.15 38.69
CA ALA A 704 9.20 1.35 39.52
C ALA A 704 9.30 2.78 40.09
N GLU A 705 8.51 3.72 39.58
CA GLU A 705 8.57 5.14 39.95
C GLU A 705 7.74 5.44 41.20
N SER A 706 8.39 5.89 42.27
CA SER A 706 7.68 6.26 43.51
C SER A 706 6.70 7.43 43.35
N SER A 707 6.89 8.24 42.31
CA SER A 707 6.02 9.36 41.92
C SER A 707 4.75 8.91 41.16
N ALA A 708 4.69 7.68 40.66
CA ALA A 708 3.52 7.14 39.98
C ALA A 708 2.55 6.45 40.95
N ALA A 709 1.28 6.40 40.59
CA ALA A 709 0.25 5.63 41.28
C ALA A 709 0.12 4.21 40.71
N ASP A 710 -0.31 3.27 41.55
CA ASP A 710 -0.70 1.94 41.11
C ASP A 710 -1.84 2.04 40.09
N GLY A 711 -1.72 1.30 38.98
CA GLY A 711 -2.65 1.41 37.86
C GLY A 711 -2.37 2.57 36.88
N PHE A 712 -1.14 3.11 36.87
CA PHE A 712 -0.73 4.15 35.92
C PHE A 712 -1.05 3.82 34.45
N VAL A 713 -1.56 4.81 33.70
CA VAL A 713 -1.94 4.67 32.28
C VAL A 713 -1.14 5.64 31.39
N ALA A 714 -0.55 5.13 30.30
CA ALA A 714 0.22 5.95 29.35
C ALA A 714 -0.43 5.96 27.95
N GLY A 715 -1.09 7.06 27.60
CA GLY A 715 -1.73 7.27 26.30
C GLY A 715 -0.75 7.83 25.27
N PHE A 716 -0.55 7.08 24.18
CA PHE A 716 0.19 7.56 23.00
C PHE A 716 -0.80 7.76 21.86
N SER A 717 -1.41 8.95 21.79
CA SER A 717 -2.29 9.31 20.68
C SER A 717 -1.47 9.59 19.42
N GLN A 718 -2.10 9.37 18.27
CA GLN A 718 -1.69 10.01 17.03
C GLN A 718 -1.93 11.52 17.08
N ALA A 719 -1.27 12.23 16.15
CA ALA A 719 -1.49 13.64 15.87
C ALA A 719 -1.73 13.83 14.35
N SER A 720 -1.06 14.79 13.72
CA SER A 720 -1.09 15.04 12.27
C SER A 720 -0.32 13.94 11.50
N VAL A 721 -0.87 12.72 11.48
CA VAL A 721 -0.15 11.48 11.10
C VAL A 721 -0.06 11.21 9.59
N GLY A 722 -0.91 11.84 8.77
CA GLY A 722 -1.28 11.29 7.44
C GLY A 722 -0.13 11.14 6.43
N ASP A 723 0.87 12.02 6.47
CA ASP A 723 2.07 11.96 5.62
C ASP A 723 3.33 11.48 6.37
N THR A 724 3.20 11.05 7.62
CA THR A 724 4.31 10.53 8.43
C THR A 724 4.46 9.01 8.27
N SER A 725 5.69 8.52 8.41
CA SER A 725 6.06 7.10 8.35
C SER A 725 7.09 6.77 9.44
N PRO A 726 7.01 5.61 10.11
CA PRO A 726 8.02 5.13 11.06
C PRO A 726 9.29 4.58 10.37
N ASN A 727 9.27 4.47 9.03
CA ASN A 727 10.32 3.81 8.25
C ASN A 727 11.48 4.77 7.94
N VAL A 728 12.11 5.27 9.01
CA VAL A 728 12.97 6.46 9.05
C VAL A 728 14.26 6.42 8.22
N LEU A 729 14.65 5.28 7.64
CA LEU A 729 15.81 5.22 6.74
C LEU A 729 15.44 5.61 5.30
N GLY A 730 14.16 5.78 4.98
CA GLY A 730 13.68 6.18 3.66
C GLY A 730 13.16 5.00 2.82
N ALA A 731 12.61 5.32 1.65
CA ALA A 731 11.99 4.37 0.74
C ALA A 731 12.96 3.90 -0.36
N TYR A 732 13.05 2.59 -0.56
CA TYR A 732 13.99 1.94 -1.47
C TYR A 732 13.35 0.79 -2.26
N CYS A 733 13.94 0.51 -3.41
CA CYS A 733 13.53 -0.53 -4.32
C CYS A 733 14.09 -1.89 -3.92
N GLU A 734 13.20 -2.87 -3.77
CA GLU A 734 13.50 -4.25 -3.38
C GLU A 734 13.46 -5.22 -4.59
N ASP A 735 13.36 -4.65 -5.79
CA ASP A 735 13.56 -5.27 -7.12
C ASP A 735 14.98 -5.83 -7.37
N GLY A 736 15.86 -5.79 -6.36
CA GLY A 736 17.27 -6.14 -6.45
C GLY A 736 18.18 -5.01 -6.94
N SER A 737 17.66 -3.84 -7.31
CA SER A 737 18.48 -2.66 -7.65
C SER A 737 19.06 -1.99 -6.40
N GLY A 738 18.30 -1.99 -5.29
CA GLY A 738 18.63 -1.26 -4.07
C GLY A 738 18.61 0.27 -4.23
N ALA A 739 18.07 0.79 -5.33
CA ALA A 739 17.92 2.23 -5.56
C ALA A 739 16.98 2.87 -4.53
N ALA A 740 17.14 4.16 -4.24
CA ALA A 740 16.08 4.91 -3.58
C ALA A 740 14.89 5.07 -4.54
N CYS A 741 13.66 5.03 -4.05
CA CYS A 741 12.50 5.32 -4.89
C CYS A 741 12.51 6.78 -5.36
N LYS A 742 11.88 7.08 -6.50
CA LYS A 742 11.70 8.48 -6.92
C LYS A 742 10.87 9.25 -5.90
N LEU A 743 11.23 10.52 -5.69
CA LEU A 743 10.58 11.40 -4.71
C LEU A 743 9.15 11.79 -5.14
N GLU A 744 8.96 11.93 -6.46
CA GLU A 744 7.76 12.43 -7.11
C GLU A 744 6.58 11.46 -6.93
N ASP A 745 6.79 10.18 -7.26
CA ASP A 745 5.75 9.15 -7.43
C ASP A 745 5.97 7.88 -6.57
N ASN A 746 7.10 7.75 -5.86
CA ASN A 746 7.56 6.51 -5.18
C ASN A 746 7.74 5.30 -6.12
N SER A 747 7.98 5.51 -7.41
CA SER A 747 8.29 4.43 -8.34
C SER A 747 9.77 4.03 -8.32
N CYS A 748 10.01 2.80 -8.77
CA CYS A 748 11.32 2.19 -8.95
C CYS A 748 11.83 2.31 -10.40
N PRO A 749 13.07 1.87 -10.71
CA PRO A 749 13.66 1.99 -12.05
C PRO A 749 12.89 1.25 -13.17
N ASP A 750 12.04 0.31 -12.82
CA ASP A 750 11.10 -0.40 -13.69
C ASP A 750 9.83 0.41 -14.03
N GLY A 751 9.59 1.51 -13.30
CA GLY A 751 8.40 2.35 -13.40
C GLY A 751 7.23 1.94 -12.49
N THR A 752 7.41 0.98 -11.57
CA THR A 752 6.34 0.48 -10.69
C THR A 752 6.52 0.96 -9.24
N THR A 753 5.45 1.01 -8.45
CA THR A 753 5.52 1.34 -7.02
C THR A 753 5.59 0.10 -6.13
N GLN A 754 5.22 -1.07 -6.66
CA GLN A 754 5.11 -2.34 -5.92
C GLN A 754 6.40 -2.78 -5.24
N SER A 755 7.56 -2.42 -5.80
CA SER A 755 8.88 -2.74 -5.23
C SER A 755 9.41 -1.67 -4.26
N CYS A 756 8.69 -0.56 -4.05
CA CYS A 756 9.14 0.55 -3.22
C CYS A 756 8.71 0.40 -1.75
N HIS A 757 9.64 0.01 -0.88
CA HIS A 757 9.39 -0.18 0.54
C HIS A 757 10.19 0.79 1.42
N GLY A 758 9.53 1.33 2.43
CA GLY A 758 10.13 2.10 3.52
C GLY A 758 10.96 1.19 4.42
N ARG A 759 12.17 1.65 4.81
CA ARG A 759 13.06 0.90 5.69
C ARG A 759 13.05 1.44 7.11
N GLY A 760 12.50 0.66 8.05
CA GLY A 760 12.63 0.89 9.49
C GLY A 760 14.09 0.82 9.97
N PRO A 761 14.39 1.33 11.18
CA PRO A 761 15.76 1.46 11.68
C PRO A 761 16.51 0.13 11.79
N MET A 762 15.79 -1.00 11.84
CA MET A 762 16.34 -2.35 11.96
C MET A 762 16.04 -3.23 10.72
N PHE A 763 15.80 -2.66 9.54
CA PHE A 763 15.38 -3.39 8.31
C PHE A 763 16.29 -4.56 7.87
N GLN A 764 17.51 -4.66 8.39
CA GLN A 764 18.43 -5.77 8.11
C GLN A 764 18.12 -7.02 8.95
N VAL A 765 17.27 -6.90 9.97
CA VAL A 765 16.74 -8.03 10.74
C VAL A 765 15.53 -8.58 9.97
N ALA A 766 15.58 -9.86 9.61
CA ALA A 766 14.53 -10.53 8.85
C ALA A 766 13.38 -10.98 9.77
N ASP A 767 12.70 -10.02 10.41
CA ASP A 767 11.68 -10.23 11.45
C ASP A 767 10.33 -9.54 11.16
N LEU A 768 10.05 -9.26 9.89
CA LEU A 768 8.81 -8.62 9.43
C LEU A 768 8.57 -7.22 10.04
N GLY A 769 9.65 -6.56 10.49
CA GLY A 769 9.63 -5.22 11.07
C GLY A 769 9.55 -5.19 12.60
N VAL A 770 9.53 -6.33 13.29
CA VAL A 770 9.44 -6.43 14.76
C VAL A 770 10.50 -5.58 15.47
N SER A 771 11.78 -5.70 15.12
CA SER A 771 12.86 -4.92 15.75
C SER A 771 12.76 -3.43 15.43
N SER A 772 12.25 -3.08 14.24
CA SER A 772 11.99 -1.69 13.85
C SER A 772 10.84 -1.09 14.67
N CYS A 773 9.75 -1.83 14.84
CA CYS A 773 8.60 -1.47 15.66
C CYS A 773 8.99 -1.23 17.12
N TYR A 774 9.77 -2.15 17.70
CA TYR A 774 10.25 -1.99 19.06
C TYR A 774 11.15 -0.76 19.23
N GLU A 775 12.06 -0.52 18.29
CA GLU A 775 12.98 0.63 18.30
C GLU A 775 12.26 1.98 18.11
N ILE A 776 11.30 2.09 17.19
CA ILE A 776 10.50 3.32 16.99
C ILE A 776 9.58 3.60 18.20
N GLY A 777 9.03 2.54 18.82
CA GLY A 777 8.30 2.66 20.09
C GLY A 777 9.20 3.09 21.25
N ARG A 778 10.42 2.54 21.32
CA ARG A 778 11.44 2.92 22.31
C ARG A 778 11.86 4.39 22.15
N ARG A 779 11.98 4.92 20.93
CA ARG A 779 12.28 6.36 20.69
C ARG A 779 11.19 7.28 21.23
N GLN A 780 9.93 7.00 20.91
CA GLN A 780 8.77 7.74 21.45
C GLN A 780 8.71 7.66 22.98
N TYR A 781 8.87 6.46 23.55
CA TYR A 781 8.96 6.27 25.00
C TYR A 781 10.12 7.07 25.62
N THR A 782 11.32 7.02 25.02
CA THR A 782 12.52 7.72 25.56
C THR A 782 12.30 9.22 25.61
N GLY A 783 11.76 9.82 24.54
CA GLY A 783 11.39 11.23 24.52
C GLY A 783 10.32 11.57 25.56
N ALA A 784 9.24 10.80 25.61
CA ALA A 784 8.15 11.00 26.57
C ALA A 784 8.61 10.87 28.04
N LYS A 785 9.43 9.88 28.38
CA LYS A 785 9.97 9.68 29.74
C LYS A 785 10.92 10.79 30.14
N THR A 786 11.82 11.19 29.24
CA THR A 786 12.74 12.33 29.44
C THR A 786 11.98 13.64 29.72
N LEU A 787 10.86 13.86 29.02
CA LEU A 787 9.96 14.99 29.28
C LEU A 787 9.27 14.85 30.64
N TYR A 788 8.65 13.70 30.92
CA TYR A 788 7.96 13.43 32.20
C TYR A 788 8.86 13.66 33.41
N ASP A 789 10.13 13.24 33.33
CA ASP A 789 11.14 13.41 34.38
C ASP A 789 11.59 14.87 34.56
N SER A 790 11.36 15.74 33.57
CA SER A 790 11.65 17.18 33.66
C SER A 790 10.43 18.04 34.06
N LEU A 791 9.19 17.53 33.94
CA LEU A 791 7.97 18.33 34.12
C LEU A 791 7.90 19.06 35.46
N ASP A 792 8.39 18.49 36.56
CA ASP A 792 8.39 19.19 37.87
C ASP A 792 9.30 20.43 37.92
N ALA A 793 10.15 20.65 36.91
CA ALA A 793 10.95 21.85 36.72
C ALA A 793 10.59 22.65 35.45
N THR A 794 9.88 22.05 34.47
CA THR A 794 9.67 22.63 33.13
C THR A 794 8.22 22.65 32.64
N SER A 795 7.25 22.14 33.39
CA SER A 795 5.84 22.08 32.95
C SER A 795 5.15 23.44 32.99
N THR A 796 4.21 23.65 32.08
CA THR A 796 3.18 24.69 32.19
C THR A 796 1.95 24.10 32.89
N ALA A 797 1.46 24.75 33.94
CA ALA A 797 0.22 24.35 34.59
C ALA A 797 -0.99 24.60 33.67
N VAL A 798 -2.01 23.74 33.75
CA VAL A 798 -3.31 24.05 33.12
C VAL A 798 -4.05 25.05 34.01
N GLU A 799 -4.53 26.13 33.40
CA GLU A 799 -5.12 27.29 34.08
C GLU A 799 -6.53 27.60 33.56
N GLY A 800 -7.43 27.95 34.48
CA GLY A 800 -8.85 28.13 34.26
C GLY A 800 -9.62 26.85 34.60
N PRO A 801 -10.58 26.86 35.54
CA PRO A 801 -11.31 25.65 35.98
C PRO A 801 -12.29 25.10 34.93
N THR A 802 -12.34 25.71 33.74
CA THR A 802 -13.34 25.41 32.70
C THR A 802 -13.03 24.12 31.96
N VAL A 803 -14.01 23.23 31.87
CA VAL A 803 -14.02 22.06 30.98
C VAL A 803 -15.25 22.14 30.07
N ARG A 804 -15.04 22.20 28.76
CA ARG A 804 -16.12 22.29 27.75
C ARG A 804 -15.79 21.42 26.54
N SER A 805 -16.82 21.08 25.77
CA SER A 805 -16.70 20.29 24.56
C SER A 805 -17.93 20.50 23.67
N PHE A 806 -17.75 20.58 22.36
CA PHE A 806 -18.86 20.53 21.41
C PHE A 806 -18.71 19.34 20.46
N HIS A 807 -19.85 18.84 19.97
CA HIS A 807 -19.94 17.87 18.88
C HIS A 807 -21.15 18.17 18.02
N PHE A 808 -21.02 17.99 16.71
CA PHE A 808 -22.13 17.81 15.79
C PHE A 808 -21.69 16.94 14.62
N TYR A 809 -22.65 16.41 13.87
CA TYR A 809 -22.40 15.73 12.60
C TYR A 809 -22.48 16.72 11.43
N GLN A 810 -21.56 16.61 10.48
CA GLN A 810 -21.56 17.40 9.24
C GLN A 810 -21.70 16.50 8.03
N ASP A 811 -22.67 16.78 7.15
CA ASP A 811 -22.69 16.23 5.78
C ASP A 811 -21.73 17.04 4.90
N MET A 812 -20.70 16.39 4.38
CA MET A 812 -19.64 17.02 3.59
C MET A 812 -20.01 17.16 2.10
N ARG A 813 -21.16 16.63 1.65
CA ARG A 813 -21.61 16.75 0.25
C ARG A 813 -21.99 18.18 -0.11
N TYR A 814 -21.21 18.82 -0.98
CA TYR A 814 -21.48 20.16 -1.51
C TYR A 814 -21.69 21.24 -0.42
N PHE A 815 -21.09 21.06 0.77
CA PHE A 815 -21.17 22.04 1.85
C PHE A 815 -20.42 23.31 1.47
N GLN A 816 -21.15 24.43 1.35
CA GLN A 816 -20.64 25.72 0.91
C GLN A 816 -20.26 26.61 2.09
N PHE A 817 -19.04 27.17 2.05
CA PHE A 817 -18.52 28.03 3.11
C PHE A 817 -17.55 29.10 2.56
N PRO A 818 -17.38 30.23 3.28
CA PRO A 818 -16.40 31.24 2.91
C PRO A 818 -14.99 30.88 3.40
N LEU A 819 -14.00 31.06 2.52
CA LEU A 819 -12.60 31.19 2.90
C LEU A 819 -12.33 32.55 3.60
N PRO A 820 -11.21 32.72 4.33
CA PRO A 820 -10.89 33.96 5.04
C PRO A 820 -10.78 35.22 4.16
N ASN A 821 -10.63 35.08 2.84
CA ASN A 821 -10.63 36.16 1.87
C ASN A 821 -12.03 36.52 1.32
N GLY A 822 -13.09 35.86 1.81
CA GLY A 822 -14.47 36.02 1.33
C GLY A 822 -14.83 35.21 0.08
N THR A 823 -13.91 34.43 -0.49
CA THR A 823 -14.24 33.51 -1.59
C THR A 823 -15.11 32.36 -1.08
N MET A 824 -16.31 32.21 -1.62
CA MET A 824 -17.14 31.02 -1.39
C MET A 824 -16.55 29.82 -2.13
N VAL A 825 -16.36 28.72 -1.40
CA VAL A 825 -15.94 27.41 -1.92
C VAL A 825 -16.88 26.32 -1.41
N GLN A 826 -16.70 25.08 -1.87
CA GLN A 826 -17.47 23.94 -1.39
C GLN A 826 -16.63 22.65 -1.34
N THR A 827 -17.01 21.74 -0.44
CA THR A 827 -16.57 20.34 -0.47
C THR A 827 -17.37 19.50 -1.48
N CYS A 828 -16.99 18.25 -1.65
CA CYS A 828 -17.55 17.30 -2.62
C CYS A 828 -18.05 16.01 -1.94
N PRO A 829 -18.99 15.27 -2.54
CA PRO A 829 -19.27 13.89 -2.12
C PRO A 829 -18.02 13.03 -2.18
N ALA A 830 -17.90 12.10 -1.22
CA ALA A 830 -16.69 11.30 -1.01
C ALA A 830 -16.25 10.57 -2.30
N ALA A 831 -14.98 10.74 -2.69
CA ALA A 831 -14.43 10.02 -3.84
C ALA A 831 -12.93 9.73 -3.65
N LEU A 832 -12.49 8.56 -4.12
CA LEU A 832 -11.09 8.14 -4.10
C LEU A 832 -10.45 8.31 -5.48
N GLY A 833 -9.24 8.85 -5.53
CA GLY A 833 -8.47 9.06 -6.76
C GLY A 833 -7.63 7.85 -7.16
N GLN A 834 -7.15 7.84 -8.41
CA GLN A 834 -6.30 6.75 -8.95
C GLN A 834 -5.17 6.32 -8.01
N SER A 835 -4.42 7.27 -7.43
CA SER A 835 -3.26 6.99 -6.57
C SER A 835 -3.59 6.30 -5.23
N PHE A 836 -4.87 6.21 -4.84
CA PHE A 836 -5.30 5.33 -3.74
C PHE A 836 -4.91 3.87 -4.01
N SER A 837 -5.06 3.41 -5.26
CA SER A 837 -4.72 2.05 -5.67
C SER A 837 -3.21 1.77 -5.79
N GLY A 838 -2.34 2.78 -5.57
CA GLY A 838 -0.89 2.62 -5.55
C GLY A 838 -0.29 2.33 -4.17
N GLY A 839 -1.02 2.61 -3.09
CA GLY A 839 -0.53 2.50 -1.71
C GLY A 839 0.54 3.56 -1.37
N THR A 840 1.37 3.27 -0.36
CA THR A 840 2.50 4.13 0.06
C THR A 840 3.78 3.32 0.16
N SER A 841 4.92 3.95 0.50
CA SER A 841 6.14 3.19 0.80
C SER A 841 6.02 2.31 2.05
N ASP A 842 5.10 2.61 2.97
CA ASP A 842 4.91 1.79 4.19
C ASP A 842 4.21 0.46 3.89
N GLY A 843 3.47 0.44 2.77
CA GLY A 843 2.69 -0.68 2.27
C GLY A 843 2.27 -0.37 0.83
N PRO A 844 3.10 -0.71 -0.17
CA PRO A 844 2.74 -0.49 -1.57
C PRO A 844 1.61 -1.44 -1.94
N ALA A 845 0.69 -0.99 -2.80
CA ALA A 845 -0.55 -1.71 -3.03
C ALA A 845 -0.31 -3.05 -3.76
N VAL A 846 -0.66 -4.15 -3.09
CA VAL A 846 -0.76 -5.51 -3.66
C VAL A 846 -2.15 -5.72 -4.30
N LEU A 847 -2.75 -4.65 -4.82
CA LEU A 847 -4.11 -4.66 -5.41
C LEU A 847 -4.10 -5.29 -6.80
N ASP A 848 -3.97 -6.61 -6.85
CA ASP A 848 -4.42 -7.38 -8.01
C ASP A 848 -5.96 -7.42 -8.01
N PHE A 849 -6.54 -6.42 -8.69
CA PHE A 849 -7.98 -6.29 -8.95
C PHE A 849 -8.60 -7.55 -9.60
N THR A 850 -7.79 -8.44 -10.21
CA THR A 850 -8.26 -9.69 -10.82
C THR A 850 -8.33 -10.86 -9.84
N ALA A 851 -7.52 -10.85 -8.76
CA ALA A 851 -7.58 -11.85 -7.70
C ALA A 851 -8.80 -11.59 -6.78
N ALA A 852 -8.98 -10.34 -6.35
CA ALA A 852 -10.12 -9.93 -5.52
C ALA A 852 -11.48 -10.15 -6.22
N ALA A 853 -11.53 -10.15 -7.55
CA ALA A 853 -12.75 -10.43 -8.34
C ALA A 853 -13.34 -11.86 -8.15
N GLN A 854 -12.68 -12.74 -7.39
CA GLN A 854 -13.22 -14.04 -6.98
C GLN A 854 -13.97 -14.00 -5.63
N ASP A 855 -13.82 -12.93 -4.84
CA ASP A 855 -14.50 -12.78 -3.55
C ASP A 855 -15.96 -12.28 -3.72
N PRO A 856 -16.96 -12.88 -3.05
CA PRO A 856 -18.36 -12.46 -3.16
C PRO A 856 -18.66 -11.03 -2.65
N LEU A 857 -17.99 -10.54 -1.60
CA LEU A 857 -18.22 -9.20 -1.06
C LEU A 857 -17.62 -8.13 -1.98
N TYR A 858 -16.43 -8.40 -2.51
CA TYR A 858 -15.79 -7.56 -3.50
C TYR A 858 -16.54 -7.54 -4.83
N ALA A 859 -16.98 -8.70 -5.33
CA ALA A 859 -17.82 -8.78 -6.53
C ALA A 859 -19.15 -8.04 -6.35
N LEU A 860 -19.73 -8.04 -5.14
CA LEU A 860 -20.91 -7.25 -4.80
C LEU A 860 -20.61 -5.74 -4.78
N ALA A 861 -19.50 -5.32 -4.15
CA ALA A 861 -19.08 -3.93 -4.09
C ALA A 861 -18.71 -3.34 -5.47
N LEU A 862 -18.11 -4.14 -6.37
CA LEU A 862 -17.77 -3.71 -7.73
C LEU A 862 -18.97 -3.64 -8.68
N GLN A 863 -20.05 -4.40 -8.43
CA GLN A 863 -21.23 -4.42 -9.32
C GLN A 863 -21.97 -3.08 -9.37
N ASP A 864 -22.00 -2.34 -8.25
CA ASP A 864 -22.74 -1.08 -8.11
C ASP A 864 -21.86 0.19 -8.20
N LEU A 865 -20.56 0.06 -8.50
CA LEU A 865 -19.68 1.20 -8.74
C LEU A 865 -20.08 1.95 -10.02
N LYS A 866 -20.76 3.07 -9.85
CA LYS A 866 -21.20 3.95 -10.93
C LYS A 866 -20.04 4.75 -11.49
N ALA A 867 -20.17 5.18 -12.75
CA ALA A 867 -19.34 6.26 -13.27
C ALA A 867 -19.68 7.56 -12.51
N PRO A 868 -18.69 8.29 -11.97
CA PRO A 868 -18.92 9.44 -11.11
C PRO A 868 -19.65 10.57 -11.87
N PRO A 869 -20.67 11.24 -11.27
CA PRO A 869 -21.44 12.26 -11.96
C PRO A 869 -20.57 13.47 -12.32
N PRO A 870 -20.80 14.15 -13.46
CA PRO A 870 -19.94 15.25 -13.92
C PRO A 870 -19.75 16.39 -12.91
N GLN A 871 -20.72 16.63 -12.03
CA GLN A 871 -20.63 17.60 -10.93
C GLN A 871 -19.61 17.16 -9.85
N GLN A 872 -19.57 15.88 -9.49
CA GLN A 872 -18.58 15.35 -8.54
C GLN A 872 -17.18 15.38 -9.18
N VAL A 873 -17.04 14.96 -10.44
CA VAL A 873 -15.76 15.02 -11.18
C VAL A 873 -15.22 16.46 -11.26
N ALA A 874 -16.08 17.44 -11.59
CA ALA A 874 -15.70 18.85 -11.63
C ALA A 874 -15.31 19.40 -10.24
N CYS A 875 -16.00 18.96 -9.18
CA CYS A 875 -15.72 19.36 -7.80
C CYS A 875 -14.40 18.76 -7.28
N GLN A 876 -14.16 17.48 -7.55
CA GLN A 876 -12.98 16.73 -7.09
C GLN A 876 -11.68 17.10 -7.84
N SER A 877 -11.77 17.80 -8.98
CA SER A 877 -10.63 18.24 -9.79
C SER A 877 -9.48 18.86 -8.95
N PRO A 878 -8.20 18.51 -9.19
CA PRO A 878 -7.67 17.69 -10.28
C PRO A 878 -7.69 16.16 -10.06
N LYS A 879 -8.33 15.65 -9.00
CA LYS A 879 -8.42 14.20 -8.74
C LYS A 879 -9.09 13.48 -9.92
N GLN A 880 -8.37 12.53 -10.49
CA GLN A 880 -8.96 11.52 -11.38
C GLN A 880 -9.67 10.49 -10.50
N VAL A 881 -10.99 10.62 -10.35
CA VAL A 881 -11.80 9.71 -9.53
C VAL A 881 -11.69 8.29 -10.08
N LEU A 882 -11.32 7.36 -9.20
CA LEU A 882 -11.29 5.92 -9.41
C LEU A 882 -12.56 5.27 -8.81
N PHE A 883 -12.97 5.71 -7.62
CA PHE A 883 -14.18 5.19 -6.94
C PHE A 883 -15.08 6.33 -6.45
N ASP A 884 -16.34 6.31 -6.90
CA ASP A 884 -17.44 7.08 -6.32
C ASP A 884 -17.98 6.37 -5.09
N VAL A 885 -17.30 6.56 -3.96
CA VAL A 885 -17.68 5.96 -2.66
C VAL A 885 -18.74 6.79 -1.90
N GLY A 886 -19.10 7.96 -2.44
CA GLY A 886 -19.99 8.94 -1.82
C GLY A 886 -21.43 8.85 -2.30
N ASP A 887 -21.69 8.56 -3.57
CA ASP A 887 -23.04 8.41 -4.12
C ASP A 887 -23.39 6.91 -4.41
N THR A 888 -22.69 5.99 -3.72
CA THR A 888 -22.91 4.53 -3.77
C THR A 888 -23.40 3.99 -2.42
N ASP A 889 -24.73 3.86 -2.29
CA ASP A 889 -25.44 3.39 -1.10
C ASP A 889 -25.78 1.89 -1.11
N GLN A 890 -25.24 1.08 -2.03
CA GLN A 890 -25.56 -0.34 -2.18
C GLN A 890 -24.33 -1.25 -2.02
N PRO A 891 -24.44 -2.40 -1.33
CA PRO A 891 -25.59 -2.85 -0.50
C PRO A 891 -25.88 -1.94 0.72
N TYR A 892 -24.88 -1.16 1.15
CA TYR A 892 -24.95 -0.06 2.12
C TYR A 892 -23.75 0.87 1.86
N PRO A 893 -23.72 2.11 2.39
CA PRO A 893 -22.73 3.11 1.99
C PRO A 893 -21.26 2.67 2.09
N LEU A 894 -20.49 2.96 1.04
CA LEU A 894 -19.07 2.57 0.94
C LEU A 894 -18.16 3.40 1.86
N SER A 895 -18.46 4.67 2.06
CA SER A 895 -17.65 5.60 2.88
C SER A 895 -18.53 6.67 3.53
N PRO A 896 -18.07 7.34 4.61
CA PRO A 896 -18.82 8.43 5.21
C PRO A 896 -18.89 9.64 4.26
N ASN A 897 -20.09 10.18 4.08
CA ASN A 897 -20.29 11.61 3.77
C ASN A 897 -20.58 12.43 5.03
N ILE A 898 -21.07 11.78 6.10
CA ILE A 898 -21.41 12.40 7.37
C ILE A 898 -20.29 12.09 8.36
N VAL A 899 -19.64 13.14 8.88
CA VAL A 899 -18.47 13.04 9.78
C VAL A 899 -18.72 13.70 11.13
N ASP A 900 -17.99 13.26 12.15
CA ASP A 900 -17.99 13.91 13.46
C ASP A 900 -17.12 15.18 13.45
N MET A 901 -17.72 16.32 13.76
CA MET A 901 -17.02 17.54 14.15
C MET A 901 -16.96 17.61 15.68
N GLN A 902 -15.79 17.49 16.30
CA GLN A 902 -15.65 17.58 17.76
C GLN A 902 -14.40 18.35 18.19
N THR A 903 -14.51 19.11 19.28
CA THR A 903 -13.37 19.75 19.95
C THR A 903 -13.61 19.77 21.46
N LEU A 904 -12.57 19.45 22.22
CA LEU A 904 -12.58 19.40 23.69
C LEU A 904 -11.68 20.51 24.26
N ARG A 905 -11.97 20.97 25.47
CA ARG A 905 -11.22 22.02 26.16
C ARG A 905 -11.10 21.72 27.66
N VAL A 906 -9.91 21.91 28.22
CA VAL A 906 -9.68 22.10 29.66
C VAL A 906 -8.73 23.28 29.88
N GLY A 907 -9.14 24.29 30.67
CA GLY A 907 -8.32 25.48 30.91
C GLY A 907 -7.95 26.21 29.62
N GLN A 908 -6.65 26.34 29.33
CA GLN A 908 -6.11 26.84 28.06
C GLN A 908 -5.75 25.74 27.04
N PHE A 909 -5.92 24.46 27.40
CA PHE A 909 -5.60 23.31 26.56
C PHE A 909 -6.81 22.92 25.70
N ILE A 910 -6.62 22.83 24.39
CA ILE A 910 -7.67 22.56 23.39
C ILE A 910 -7.26 21.35 22.55
N ILE A 911 -8.19 20.39 22.40
CA ILE A 911 -7.99 19.13 21.67
C ILE A 911 -8.95 19.11 20.47
N ILE A 912 -8.39 19.25 19.26
CA ILE A 912 -9.10 18.98 18.01
C ILE A 912 -9.21 17.47 17.85
N VAL A 913 -10.43 16.95 17.63
CA VAL A 913 -10.69 15.53 17.40
C VAL A 913 -10.97 15.33 15.91
N SER A 914 -10.00 14.75 15.19
CA SER A 914 -10.02 14.68 13.71
C SER A 914 -10.59 13.36 13.20
N SER A 915 -11.61 13.44 12.34
CA SER A 915 -12.17 12.29 11.61
C SER A 915 -11.21 11.73 10.54
N SER A 916 -10.40 12.60 9.91
CA SER A 916 -9.40 12.22 8.90
C SER A 916 -7.97 12.18 9.47
N GLU A 917 -7.09 11.42 8.81
CA GLU A 917 -5.63 11.48 8.90
C GLU A 917 -5.11 12.79 8.31
N ALA A 918 -5.07 13.84 9.14
CA ALA A 918 -4.50 15.12 8.75
C ALA A 918 -2.99 15.00 8.47
N THR A 919 -2.52 15.52 7.34
CA THR A 919 -1.08 15.65 7.05
C THR A 919 -0.40 16.66 7.98
N THR A 920 0.93 16.61 8.00
CA THR A 920 1.80 17.53 8.74
C THR A 920 1.39 18.99 8.54
N MET A 921 1.23 19.47 7.30
CA MET A 921 0.85 20.87 7.08
C MET A 921 -0.63 21.15 7.36
N SER A 922 -1.53 20.19 7.09
CA SER A 922 -2.95 20.29 7.44
C SER A 922 -3.16 20.48 8.94
N GLY A 923 -2.52 19.66 9.76
CA GLY A 923 -2.58 19.75 11.21
C GLY A 923 -1.93 21.04 11.75
N ARG A 924 -0.81 21.48 11.18
CA ARG A 924 -0.20 22.79 11.50
C ARG A 924 -1.16 23.94 11.23
N ARG A 925 -1.77 24.00 10.03
CA ARG A 925 -2.77 25.02 9.65
C ARG A 925 -3.98 25.01 10.58
N TRP A 926 -4.55 23.83 10.87
CA TRP A 926 -5.75 23.70 11.70
C TRP A 926 -5.50 24.09 13.16
N LYS A 927 -4.41 23.60 13.78
CA LYS A 927 -4.01 24.00 15.14
C LYS A 927 -3.70 25.50 15.24
N SER A 928 -3.03 26.08 14.24
CA SER A 928 -2.74 27.51 14.19
C SER A 928 -4.00 28.37 14.10
N ALA A 929 -4.94 28.00 13.21
CA ALA A 929 -6.22 28.69 13.06
C ALA A 929 -7.07 28.64 14.34
N VAL A 930 -7.15 27.47 14.99
CA VAL A 930 -7.86 27.30 16.27
C VAL A 930 -7.19 28.09 17.40
N LYS A 931 -5.85 28.13 17.45
CA LYS A 931 -5.13 28.94 18.44
C LYS A 931 -5.39 30.44 18.27
N ALA A 932 -5.35 30.95 17.04
CA ALA A 932 -5.63 32.35 16.73
C ALA A 932 -7.07 32.73 17.14
N ALA A 933 -8.07 31.94 16.74
CA ALA A 933 -9.47 32.17 17.10
C ALA A 933 -9.74 32.01 18.61
N ALA A 934 -9.03 31.12 19.31
CA ALA A 934 -9.14 30.97 20.76
C ALA A 934 -8.65 32.21 21.52
N ILE A 935 -7.60 32.87 21.01
CA ILE A 935 -7.10 34.15 21.52
C ILE A 935 -8.11 35.27 21.21
N GLU A 936 -8.54 35.41 19.95
CA GLU A 936 -9.49 36.43 19.51
C GLU A 936 -10.82 36.35 20.29
N GLN A 937 -11.38 35.16 20.43
CA GLN A 937 -12.61 34.94 21.19
C GLN A 937 -12.44 34.97 22.71
N SER A 938 -11.21 35.22 23.20
CA SER A 938 -10.83 35.31 24.61
C SER A 938 -11.28 34.10 25.43
N LEU A 939 -11.01 32.89 24.93
CA LEU A 939 -11.42 31.65 25.61
C LEU A 939 -10.71 31.46 26.95
N SER A 940 -9.40 31.69 26.99
CA SER A 940 -8.53 31.61 28.17
C SER A 940 -7.81 32.93 28.42
N THR A 941 -7.44 33.18 29.68
CA THR A 941 -6.65 34.34 30.12
C THR A 941 -5.15 34.21 29.83
N VAL A 942 -4.70 32.99 29.55
CA VAL A 942 -3.32 32.64 29.15
C VAL A 942 -3.30 32.01 27.77
N GLU A 943 -2.12 31.93 27.15
CA GLU A 943 -1.93 31.50 25.77
C GLU A 943 -2.44 30.06 25.52
N PRO A 944 -3.33 29.82 24.54
CA PRO A 944 -3.85 28.48 24.27
C PRO A 944 -2.79 27.50 23.77
N MET A 945 -2.82 26.29 24.33
CA MET A 945 -2.12 25.12 23.79
C MET A 945 -3.11 24.29 22.98
N VAL A 946 -2.84 24.08 21.69
CA VAL A 946 -3.75 23.36 20.78
C VAL A 946 -3.07 22.11 20.24
N VAL A 947 -3.66 20.96 20.51
CA VAL A 947 -3.28 19.67 19.94
C VAL A 947 -4.37 19.16 19.00
N LEU A 948 -3.99 18.25 18.10
CA LEU A 948 -4.90 17.50 17.23
C LEU A 948 -4.65 16.03 17.50
N GLY A 949 -5.71 15.23 17.56
CA GLY A 949 -5.61 13.77 17.59
C GLY A 949 -6.71 13.11 16.76
N GLY A 950 -6.29 12.12 15.97
CA GLY A 950 -7.12 11.32 15.07
C GLY A 950 -6.24 10.30 14.33
N PRO A 951 -6.83 9.35 13.58
CA PRO A 951 -8.25 9.30 13.22
C PRO A 951 -9.17 8.91 14.38
N ALA A 952 -10.29 9.61 14.47
CA ALA A 952 -11.19 9.54 15.61
C ALA A 952 -12.66 9.59 15.21
N ASN A 953 -13.52 8.98 16.02
CA ASN A 953 -14.97 8.96 15.94
C ASN A 953 -15.58 8.34 14.66
N THR A 954 -15.28 8.88 13.49
CA THR A 954 -15.68 8.36 12.17
C THR A 954 -14.45 8.45 11.27
N TYR A 955 -13.93 7.32 10.78
CA TYR A 955 -12.74 7.33 9.93
C TYR A 955 -13.07 7.85 8.53
N ALA A 956 -12.50 9.01 8.17
CA ALA A 956 -12.75 9.73 6.92
C ALA A 956 -11.53 9.75 5.97
N HIS A 957 -10.68 8.71 6.01
CA HIS A 957 -9.43 8.64 5.25
C HIS A 957 -8.51 9.83 5.54
N TYR A 958 -8.04 10.57 4.53
CA TYR A 958 -6.96 11.57 4.67
C TYR A 958 -7.47 13.01 4.61
N CYS A 959 -6.73 13.95 5.22
CA CYS A 959 -6.96 15.38 5.06
C CYS A 959 -5.64 16.08 4.73
N VAL A 960 -5.52 16.54 3.48
CA VAL A 960 -4.34 17.25 2.94
C VAL A 960 -4.62 18.74 2.73
N THR A 961 -3.57 19.54 2.50
CA THR A 961 -3.74 20.94 2.05
C THR A 961 -4.17 21.00 0.57
N PRO A 962 -4.83 22.08 0.08
CA PRO A 962 -5.13 22.20 -1.36
C PRO A 962 -3.89 22.09 -2.26
N GLU A 963 -2.72 22.50 -1.76
CA GLU A 963 -1.44 22.38 -2.44
C GLU A 963 -0.95 20.92 -2.51
N GLU A 964 -1.02 20.18 -1.42
CA GLU A 964 -0.76 18.72 -1.39
C GLU A 964 -1.78 17.95 -2.24
N TYR A 965 -3.06 18.36 -2.21
CA TYR A 965 -4.15 17.81 -3.00
C TYR A 965 -3.86 17.94 -4.50
N GLY A 966 -3.32 19.08 -4.94
CA GLY A 966 -2.96 19.35 -6.33
C GLY A 966 -1.91 18.39 -6.89
N VAL A 967 -1.13 17.71 -6.04
CA VAL A 967 -0.11 16.72 -6.44
C VAL A 967 -0.69 15.31 -6.61
N GLN A 968 -1.82 14.98 -5.98
CA GLN A 968 -2.49 13.68 -6.06
C GLN A 968 -1.56 12.47 -5.77
N ARG A 969 -0.69 12.58 -4.75
CA ARG A 969 -0.12 11.41 -4.07
C ARG A 969 -1.20 10.64 -3.30
N TYR A 970 -0.88 9.49 -2.71
CA TYR A 970 -1.83 8.61 -2.00
C TYR A 970 -2.78 9.36 -1.05
N GLU A 971 -2.25 10.22 -0.18
CA GLU A 971 -3.02 11.03 0.77
C GLU A 971 -3.97 12.01 0.06
N GLY A 972 -3.52 12.62 -1.04
CA GLY A 972 -4.31 13.56 -1.85
C GLY A 972 -5.41 12.88 -2.68
N ALA A 973 -5.13 11.68 -3.19
CA ALA A 973 -6.14 10.83 -3.81
C ALA A 973 -7.16 10.31 -2.79
N SER A 974 -6.76 10.16 -1.52
CA SER A 974 -7.57 9.62 -0.42
C SER A 974 -8.22 10.69 0.46
N THR A 975 -8.09 11.97 0.11
CA THR A 975 -8.81 13.09 0.74
C THR A 975 -10.24 13.13 0.19
N LEU A 976 -11.20 12.61 0.94
CA LEU A 976 -12.52 12.23 0.41
C LEU A 976 -13.29 13.41 -0.20
N TYR A 977 -13.31 14.57 0.48
CA TYR A 977 -14.27 15.64 0.23
C TYR A 977 -13.74 16.75 -0.69
N GLY A 978 -12.68 16.45 -1.44
CA GLY A 978 -12.13 17.33 -2.48
C GLY A 978 -11.10 18.34 -1.95
N PRO A 979 -10.64 19.28 -2.80
CA PRO A 979 -9.51 20.17 -2.50
C PRO A 979 -9.74 21.12 -1.30
N TRP A 980 -10.98 21.29 -0.85
CA TRP A 980 -11.36 22.22 0.21
C TRP A 980 -11.66 21.55 1.57
N GLU A 981 -11.47 20.24 1.70
CA GLU A 981 -11.75 19.45 2.92
C GLU A 981 -11.14 20.08 4.20
N LEU A 982 -9.84 20.35 4.19
CA LEU A 982 -9.13 20.99 5.31
C LEU A 982 -9.76 22.33 5.73
N TYR A 983 -10.14 23.15 4.75
CA TYR A 983 -10.70 24.47 5.04
C TYR A 983 -12.16 24.40 5.50
N ALA A 984 -12.90 23.35 5.12
CA ALA A 984 -14.20 23.05 5.70
C ALA A 984 -14.06 22.66 7.17
N TYR A 985 -13.17 21.70 7.49
CA TYR A 985 -12.87 21.31 8.86
C TYR A 985 -12.46 22.50 9.75
N ILE A 986 -11.59 23.38 9.24
CA ILE A 986 -11.23 24.63 9.93
C ILE A 986 -12.47 25.52 10.11
N ASN A 987 -13.20 25.87 9.05
CA ASN A 987 -14.36 26.76 9.12
C ASN A 987 -15.42 26.28 10.13
N LEU A 988 -15.74 24.98 10.09
CA LEU A 988 -16.65 24.32 11.01
C LEU A 988 -16.15 24.34 12.46
N THR A 989 -14.85 24.17 12.69
CA THR A 989 -14.25 24.28 14.03
C THR A 989 -14.31 25.72 14.57
N LEU A 990 -13.94 26.72 13.75
CA LEU A 990 -13.85 28.11 14.20
C LEU A 990 -15.23 28.73 14.46
N SER A 991 -16.21 28.44 13.62
CA SER A 991 -17.60 28.90 13.79
C SER A 991 -18.22 28.40 15.10
N HIS A 992 -17.91 27.18 15.51
CA HIS A 992 -18.45 26.54 16.72
C HIS A 992 -17.57 26.72 17.97
N LEU A 993 -16.41 27.37 17.85
CA LEU A 993 -15.46 27.56 18.96
C LEU A 993 -16.05 28.33 20.16
N HIS A 994 -17.11 29.10 19.94
CA HIS A 994 -17.81 29.87 20.98
C HIS A 994 -18.53 28.98 22.02
N TYR A 995 -18.90 27.74 21.68
CA TYR A 995 -19.45 26.76 22.64
C TYR A 995 -18.40 26.28 23.68
N LEU A 996 -17.11 26.58 23.46
CA LEU A 996 -16.05 26.29 24.44
C LEU A 996 -15.85 27.42 25.48
N LYS A 997 -16.72 28.45 25.50
CA LYS A 997 -16.68 29.53 26.48
C LYS A 997 -17.22 29.07 27.85
N PRO A 998 -16.69 29.57 28.98
CA PRO A 998 -17.19 29.19 30.31
C PRO A 998 -18.67 29.53 30.50
N THR A 999 -19.12 30.64 29.90
CA THR A 999 -20.49 31.17 29.93
C THR A 999 -21.38 30.62 28.80
N SER A 1000 -21.05 29.46 28.23
CA SER A 1000 -21.88 28.78 27.25
C SER A 1000 -22.65 27.65 27.93
N ASP A 1001 -23.97 27.83 27.99
CA ASP A 1001 -24.96 26.85 28.49
C ASP A 1001 -25.67 26.11 27.33
N ASP A 1002 -25.26 26.39 26.09
CA ASP A 1002 -25.88 25.92 24.84
C ASP A 1002 -25.01 24.86 24.16
N SER A 1003 -25.51 24.24 23.09
CA SER A 1003 -24.74 23.27 22.29
C SER A 1003 -25.18 23.33 20.83
N PRO A 1004 -24.27 23.03 19.87
CA PRO A 1004 -24.63 23.03 18.46
C PRO A 1004 -25.78 22.03 18.18
N PRO A 1005 -26.66 22.33 17.21
CA PRO A 1005 -27.59 21.35 16.68
C PRO A 1005 -26.83 20.09 16.23
N PRO A 1006 -27.32 18.88 16.49
CA PRO A 1006 -26.55 17.64 16.31
C PRO A 1006 -26.22 17.30 14.85
N GLY A 1007 -26.81 17.99 13.87
CA GLY A 1007 -26.65 17.70 12.45
C GLY A 1007 -27.42 16.46 11.98
N PRO A 1008 -27.21 16.02 10.73
CA PRO A 1008 -27.77 14.78 10.22
C PRO A 1008 -27.04 13.57 10.84
N MET A 1009 -27.78 12.58 11.34
CA MET A 1009 -27.18 11.35 11.87
C MET A 1009 -26.47 10.54 10.75
N PRO A 1010 -25.25 10.00 10.99
CA PRO A 1010 -24.66 9.03 10.08
C PRO A 1010 -25.48 7.72 10.05
N PRO A 1011 -25.43 6.95 8.95
CA PRO A 1011 -26.03 5.62 8.89
C PRO A 1011 -25.37 4.65 9.87
N ASP A 1012 -26.17 3.86 10.57
CA ASP A 1012 -25.70 2.71 11.36
C ASP A 1012 -25.85 1.42 10.55
N ASN A 1013 -24.72 0.90 10.04
CA ASN A 1013 -24.73 -0.28 9.18
C ASN A 1013 -24.50 -1.59 9.97
N ARG A 1014 -24.32 -1.56 11.30
CA ARG A 1014 -23.96 -2.74 12.12
C ARG A 1014 -24.91 -3.93 11.94
N ASN A 1015 -26.19 -3.64 11.68
CA ASN A 1015 -27.25 -4.65 11.55
C ASN A 1015 -27.56 -5.05 10.08
N VAL A 1016 -26.96 -4.38 9.09
CA VAL A 1016 -27.11 -4.71 7.65
C VAL A 1016 -25.80 -5.15 6.99
N SER A 1017 -24.68 -5.04 7.72
CA SER A 1017 -23.37 -5.44 7.23
C SER A 1017 -23.31 -6.94 6.96
N SER A 1018 -22.87 -7.30 5.75
CA SER A 1018 -22.64 -8.70 5.38
C SER A 1018 -21.37 -9.24 6.05
N SER A 1019 -21.28 -10.57 6.19
CA SER A 1019 -20.09 -11.22 6.73
C SER A 1019 -19.90 -12.59 6.09
N TYR A 1020 -18.73 -12.77 5.47
CA TYR A 1020 -18.24 -14.00 4.83
C TYR A 1020 -17.06 -14.60 5.61
N ILE A 1021 -16.71 -14.02 6.76
CA ILE A 1021 -15.72 -14.53 7.71
C ILE A 1021 -16.14 -15.94 8.13
N LYS A 1022 -15.30 -16.95 7.87
CA LYS A 1022 -15.56 -18.35 8.29
C LYS A 1022 -15.82 -18.42 9.79
N ASP A 1023 -16.92 -19.01 10.22
CA ASP A 1023 -17.12 -19.42 11.61
C ASP A 1023 -16.14 -20.55 12.00
N VAL A 1024 -15.82 -20.66 13.28
CA VAL A 1024 -15.15 -21.86 13.84
C VAL A 1024 -16.23 -22.92 14.10
N PRO A 1025 -16.26 -24.08 13.40
CA PRO A 1025 -17.32 -25.06 13.59
C PRO A 1025 -17.08 -25.92 14.84
N VAL A 1026 -15.87 -26.45 14.98
CA VAL A 1026 -15.42 -27.45 15.95
C VAL A 1026 -13.88 -27.47 15.95
N ASP A 1027 -13.25 -27.89 17.05
CA ASP A 1027 -11.84 -28.25 17.11
C ASP A 1027 -11.69 -29.76 17.36
N ALA A 1028 -10.60 -30.37 16.89
CA ALA A 1028 -10.23 -31.73 17.27
C ALA A 1028 -8.75 -31.87 17.63
N ALA A 1029 -8.44 -32.92 18.39
CA ALA A 1029 -7.10 -33.42 18.63
C ALA A 1029 -6.90 -34.75 17.90
N ALA A 1030 -5.65 -35.08 17.59
CA ALA A 1030 -5.31 -36.33 16.89
C ALA A 1030 -5.58 -37.57 17.79
N PRO A 1031 -5.88 -38.75 17.21
CA PRO A 1031 -6.15 -39.95 18.01
C PRO A 1031 -4.98 -40.33 18.93
N GLY A 1032 -5.19 -40.17 20.24
CA GLY A 1032 -4.17 -40.44 21.26
C GLY A 1032 -3.51 -39.19 21.85
N SER A 1033 -3.87 -37.98 21.43
CA SER A 1033 -3.54 -36.72 22.12
C SER A 1033 -4.78 -35.94 22.54
N ASN A 1034 -4.56 -34.98 23.44
CA ASN A 1034 -5.55 -34.11 24.04
C ASN A 1034 -5.14 -32.64 23.80
N PHE A 1035 -6.09 -31.72 23.86
CA PHE A 1035 -5.79 -30.30 23.86
C PHE A 1035 -4.90 -29.92 25.05
N GLY A 1036 -3.81 -29.19 24.79
CA GLY A 1036 -2.80 -28.84 25.79
C GLY A 1036 -1.67 -29.86 25.95
N ASP A 1037 -1.72 -31.03 25.31
CA ASP A 1037 -0.58 -31.96 25.29
C ASP A 1037 0.62 -31.29 24.57
N VAL A 1038 1.83 -31.48 25.10
CA VAL A 1038 3.05 -30.86 24.58
C VAL A 1038 3.64 -31.71 23.45
N ILE A 1039 3.64 -31.16 22.24
CA ILE A 1039 4.24 -31.75 21.03
C ILE A 1039 5.77 -31.58 21.06
N THR A 1040 6.24 -30.39 21.42
CA THR A 1040 7.68 -30.05 21.49
C THR A 1040 7.98 -29.45 22.85
N GLN A 1041 8.71 -30.18 23.69
CA GLN A 1041 9.19 -29.70 24.99
C GLN A 1041 10.35 -28.71 24.83
N PRO A 1042 10.56 -27.78 25.79
CA PRO A 1042 11.75 -26.95 25.83
C PRO A 1042 12.99 -27.81 26.14
N ARG A 1043 14.18 -27.30 25.84
CA ARG A 1043 15.43 -27.88 26.37
C ARG A 1043 15.46 -27.72 27.89
N SER A 1044 16.28 -28.51 28.59
CA SER A 1044 16.44 -28.38 30.06
C SER A 1044 17.10 -27.07 30.51
N GLU A 1045 17.78 -26.36 29.60
CA GLU A 1045 18.64 -25.22 29.90
C GLU A 1045 18.71 -24.25 28.69
N TYR A 1046 18.75 -22.95 28.99
CA TYR A 1046 18.92 -21.85 28.04
C TYR A 1046 19.84 -20.79 28.63
N ALA A 1047 20.71 -20.22 27.79
CA ALA A 1047 21.45 -19.01 28.13
C ALA A 1047 20.56 -17.79 27.89
N THR A 1048 20.68 -16.77 28.75
CA THR A 1048 19.98 -15.50 28.60
C THR A 1048 20.28 -14.85 27.24
N GLY A 1049 19.24 -14.62 26.43
CA GLY A 1049 19.34 -14.18 25.04
C GLY A 1049 18.98 -15.26 24.00
N GLU A 1050 18.77 -16.51 24.41
CA GLU A 1050 18.18 -17.55 23.54
C GLU A 1050 16.63 -17.49 23.55
N VAL A 1051 16.01 -18.02 22.50
CA VAL A 1051 14.54 -18.11 22.39
C VAL A 1051 14.06 -19.48 22.86
N VAL A 1052 13.14 -19.49 23.83
CA VAL A 1052 12.47 -20.71 24.32
C VAL A 1052 11.20 -20.94 23.51
N ASN A 1053 11.15 -22.04 22.75
CA ASN A 1053 9.97 -22.45 21.98
C ASN A 1053 9.36 -23.71 22.60
N VAL A 1054 8.03 -23.71 22.80
CA VAL A 1054 7.25 -24.88 23.22
C VAL A 1054 6.04 -25.02 22.31
N THR A 1055 5.79 -26.23 21.80
CA THR A 1055 4.66 -26.52 20.90
C THR A 1055 3.63 -27.39 21.60
N PHE A 1056 2.35 -27.00 21.53
CA PHE A 1056 1.21 -27.68 22.13
C PHE A 1056 0.18 -28.10 21.07
N VAL A 1057 -0.62 -29.12 21.37
CA VAL A 1057 -1.88 -29.41 20.68
C VAL A 1057 -2.84 -28.25 20.95
N GLY A 1058 -3.22 -27.54 19.90
CA GLY A 1058 -3.94 -26.27 19.96
C GLY A 1058 -5.45 -26.39 19.74
N ALA A 1059 -6.17 -25.37 20.17
CA ALA A 1059 -7.52 -25.05 19.72
C ALA A 1059 -7.56 -23.61 19.18
N ASN A 1060 -8.58 -23.29 18.39
CA ASN A 1060 -8.72 -21.98 17.75
C ASN A 1060 -9.02 -20.88 18.80
N PRO A 1061 -8.15 -19.85 18.94
CA PRO A 1061 -8.32 -18.79 19.94
C PRO A 1061 -9.52 -17.87 19.68
N ARG A 1062 -10.22 -18.00 18.54
CA ARG A 1062 -11.52 -17.32 18.32
C ARG A 1062 -12.66 -17.90 19.16
N ASN A 1063 -12.50 -19.11 19.72
CA ASN A 1063 -13.47 -19.66 20.67
C ASN A 1063 -13.61 -18.77 21.92
N ASN A 1064 -12.49 -18.24 22.42
CA ASN A 1064 -12.43 -17.37 23.58
C ASN A 1064 -11.25 -16.42 23.41
N LEU A 1065 -11.52 -15.11 23.30
CA LEU A 1065 -10.47 -14.07 23.18
C LEU A 1065 -9.60 -13.94 24.43
N ARG A 1066 -10.07 -14.51 25.56
CA ARG A 1066 -9.44 -14.44 26.89
C ARG A 1066 -9.15 -12.99 27.30
N LEU A 1067 -10.08 -12.08 26.99
CA LEU A 1067 -10.03 -10.67 27.37
C LEU A 1067 -9.82 -10.53 28.88
N GLU A 1068 -8.93 -9.62 29.29
CA GLU A 1068 -8.50 -9.46 30.69
C GLU A 1068 -7.84 -10.71 31.33
N GLY A 1069 -7.52 -11.71 30.50
CA GLY A 1069 -6.78 -12.93 30.83
C GLY A 1069 -5.53 -13.06 29.96
N THR A 1070 -5.14 -14.29 29.63
CA THR A 1070 -4.01 -14.56 28.74
C THR A 1070 -4.11 -15.94 28.06
N PHE A 1071 -3.55 -16.07 26.86
CA PHE A 1071 -3.34 -17.36 26.15
C PHE A 1071 -2.05 -18.05 26.58
N ALA A 1072 -1.02 -17.30 26.96
CA ALA A 1072 0.33 -17.79 27.18
C ALA A 1072 0.93 -17.16 28.43
N ALA A 1073 1.56 -17.96 29.29
CA ALA A 1073 2.27 -17.47 30.47
C ALA A 1073 3.65 -18.12 30.62
N VAL A 1074 4.60 -17.35 31.13
CA VAL A 1074 5.85 -17.86 31.70
C VAL A 1074 5.69 -17.83 33.22
N GLU A 1075 5.88 -18.97 33.85
CA GLU A 1075 5.90 -19.10 35.30
C GLU A 1075 7.32 -19.39 35.79
N GLN A 1076 7.73 -18.68 36.83
CA GLN A 1076 8.99 -18.89 37.56
C GLN A 1076 8.74 -19.81 38.76
N LEU A 1077 9.67 -20.71 39.04
CA LEU A 1077 9.68 -21.49 40.28
C LEU A 1077 10.26 -20.61 41.40
N SER A 1078 9.48 -20.42 42.46
CA SER A 1078 9.93 -19.69 43.64
C SER A 1078 11.06 -20.43 44.39
N GLY A 1079 11.89 -19.68 45.12
CA GLY A 1079 13.10 -20.18 45.78
C GLY A 1079 12.89 -21.23 46.89
N ASP A 1080 11.64 -21.61 47.21
CA ASP A 1080 11.32 -22.74 48.08
C ASP A 1080 11.20 -24.08 47.33
N GLY A 1081 11.26 -24.05 45.99
CA GLY A 1081 11.17 -25.19 45.10
C GLY A 1081 9.77 -25.79 44.94
N LYS A 1082 8.70 -25.09 45.36
CA LYS A 1082 7.34 -25.65 45.44
C LYS A 1082 6.29 -24.84 44.69
N ASN A 1083 6.33 -23.52 44.79
CA ASN A 1083 5.29 -22.66 44.21
C ASN A 1083 5.75 -22.07 42.87
N TRP A 1084 4.82 -22.05 41.90
CA TRP A 1084 5.00 -21.40 40.60
C TRP A 1084 4.28 -20.06 40.59
N THR A 1085 4.92 -19.03 40.04
CA THR A 1085 4.37 -17.68 39.93
C THR A 1085 4.50 -17.16 38.51
N GLN A 1086 3.40 -16.73 37.90
CA GLN A 1086 3.41 -16.08 36.59
C GLN A 1086 4.23 -14.79 36.64
N VAL A 1087 5.27 -14.71 35.80
CA VAL A 1087 6.15 -13.53 35.66
C VAL A 1087 5.94 -12.79 34.33
N ARG A 1088 5.55 -13.51 33.26
CA ARG A 1088 5.19 -12.93 31.95
C ARG A 1088 3.90 -13.56 31.41
N SER A 1089 3.24 -12.84 30.50
CA SER A 1089 1.95 -13.19 29.87
C SER A 1089 1.89 -12.62 28.45
N ASP A 1090 0.93 -13.02 27.61
CA ASP A 1090 0.75 -12.48 26.22
C ASP A 1090 0.50 -10.96 26.10
N ALA A 1091 0.42 -10.25 27.23
CA ALA A 1091 0.56 -8.80 27.32
C ALA A 1091 2.00 -8.28 27.13
N ASP A 1092 3.00 -9.16 27.14
CA ASP A 1092 4.42 -8.89 27.05
C ASP A 1092 4.91 -9.04 25.59
N TRP A 1093 5.59 -8.01 25.08
CA TRP A 1093 6.16 -7.98 23.73
C TRP A 1093 7.11 -9.15 23.41
N HIS A 1094 7.69 -9.78 24.42
CA HIS A 1094 8.65 -10.88 24.29
C HIS A 1094 8.05 -12.28 24.52
N LEU A 1095 6.74 -12.40 24.76
CA LEU A 1095 6.03 -13.69 24.85
C LEU A 1095 5.04 -13.84 23.70
N VAL A 1096 5.52 -14.33 22.56
CA VAL A 1096 4.74 -14.46 21.33
C VAL A 1096 3.92 -15.75 21.36
N TYR A 1097 2.61 -15.62 21.13
CA TYR A 1097 1.70 -16.74 20.89
C TYR A 1097 1.48 -16.88 19.38
N THR A 1098 1.77 -18.05 18.81
CA THR A 1098 1.52 -18.37 17.40
C THR A 1098 0.63 -19.59 17.31
N TRP A 1099 -0.38 -19.54 16.45
CA TRP A 1099 -1.31 -20.63 16.18
C TRP A 1099 -1.21 -21.06 14.73
N THR A 1100 -1.46 -22.33 14.44
CA THR A 1100 -1.43 -22.86 13.07
C THR A 1100 -2.43 -23.99 12.93
N GLN A 1101 -3.35 -23.86 11.96
CA GLN A 1101 -4.18 -24.98 11.54
C GLN A 1101 -3.32 -25.99 10.78
N THR A 1102 -3.23 -27.21 11.32
CA THR A 1102 -2.40 -28.30 10.78
C THR A 1102 -3.17 -29.23 9.85
N ASP A 1103 -4.51 -29.30 10.00
CA ASP A 1103 -5.41 -29.96 9.05
C ASP A 1103 -6.81 -29.30 9.14
N GLU A 1104 -7.23 -28.59 8.09
CA GLU A 1104 -8.56 -27.95 8.02
C GLU A 1104 -9.70 -28.98 7.99
N LYS A 1105 -9.49 -30.16 7.38
CA LYS A 1105 -10.54 -31.19 7.22
C LYS A 1105 -10.78 -31.97 8.50
N MET A 1106 -9.73 -32.14 9.30
CA MET A 1106 -9.81 -32.78 10.62
C MET A 1106 -9.97 -31.77 11.76
N ALA A 1107 -9.97 -30.47 11.48
CA ALA A 1107 -9.97 -29.39 12.46
C ALA A 1107 -8.84 -29.49 13.51
N TYR A 1108 -7.65 -29.96 13.10
CA TYR A 1108 -6.47 -30.05 13.97
C TYR A 1108 -5.67 -28.75 13.92
N SER A 1109 -5.24 -28.26 15.09
CA SER A 1109 -4.33 -27.11 15.19
C SER A 1109 -3.20 -27.33 16.20
N SER A 1110 -2.16 -26.50 16.11
CA SER A 1110 -1.07 -26.44 17.06
C SER A 1110 -0.82 -25.00 17.49
N VAL A 1111 -0.24 -24.83 18.69
CA VAL A 1111 0.20 -23.55 19.23
C VAL A 1111 1.68 -23.62 19.53
N VAL A 1112 2.45 -22.64 19.06
CA VAL A 1112 3.82 -22.37 19.50
C VAL A 1112 3.80 -21.17 20.42
N ILE A 1113 4.28 -21.34 21.65
CA ILE A 1113 4.62 -20.23 22.53
C ILE A 1113 6.13 -20.02 22.45
N SER A 1114 6.53 -18.80 22.12
CA SER A 1114 7.92 -18.36 21.94
C SER A 1114 8.24 -17.26 22.93
N TRP A 1115 9.19 -17.51 23.84
CA TRP A 1115 9.72 -16.51 24.76
C TRP A 1115 11.11 -16.06 24.32
N GLU A 1116 11.20 -14.80 23.92
CA GLU A 1116 12.46 -14.09 23.64
C GLU A 1116 13.11 -13.68 24.97
N THR A 1117 14.06 -14.47 25.49
CA THR A 1117 14.71 -14.13 26.78
C THR A 1117 15.69 -12.96 26.61
N GLY A 1118 15.88 -12.15 27.66
CA GLY A 1118 16.79 -11.01 27.61
C GLY A 1118 17.36 -10.61 28.98
N PRO A 1119 18.22 -9.58 29.04
CA PRO A 1119 18.96 -9.20 30.26
C PRO A 1119 18.13 -8.71 31.46
N ALA A 1120 16.80 -8.73 31.36
CA ALA A 1120 15.85 -8.43 32.42
C ALA A 1120 15.14 -9.69 32.97
N ASP A 1121 15.54 -10.88 32.53
CA ASP A 1121 15.09 -12.17 33.04
C ASP A 1121 16.10 -12.72 34.05
N ASP A 1122 15.65 -13.03 35.27
CA ASP A 1122 16.51 -13.59 36.32
C ASP A 1122 16.94 -15.03 36.00
N ALA A 1123 18.19 -15.40 36.31
CA ALA A 1123 18.65 -16.78 36.25
C ALA A 1123 17.88 -17.65 37.28
N SER A 1124 16.98 -18.50 36.79
CA SER A 1124 16.03 -19.26 37.61
C SER A 1124 15.45 -20.45 36.83
N THR A 1125 14.57 -21.23 37.46
CA THR A 1125 13.82 -22.31 36.80
C THR A 1125 12.44 -21.81 36.36
N TYR A 1126 12.10 -22.04 35.10
CA TYR A 1126 10.88 -21.57 34.46
C TYR A 1126 10.07 -22.72 33.83
N ARG A 1127 8.80 -22.47 33.53
CA ARG A 1127 7.96 -23.30 32.65
C ARG A 1127 7.01 -22.41 31.84
N ILE A 1128 6.54 -22.92 30.72
CA ILE A 1128 5.57 -22.25 29.85
C ILE A 1128 4.21 -22.93 30.00
N VAL A 1129 3.16 -22.12 30.16
CA VAL A 1129 1.77 -22.56 30.30
C VAL A 1129 0.95 -22.00 29.13
N TYR A 1130 0.22 -22.89 28.46
CA TYR A 1130 -0.76 -22.55 27.42
C TYR A 1130 -2.16 -22.63 28.04
N TYR A 1131 -2.99 -21.62 27.79
CA TYR A 1131 -4.41 -21.62 28.14
C TYR A 1131 -5.25 -21.51 26.87
N GLY A 1132 -6.20 -22.42 26.71
CA GLY A 1132 -7.08 -22.45 25.54
C GLY A 1132 -8.49 -22.92 25.86
N ASP A 1133 -9.36 -22.77 24.87
CA ASP A 1133 -10.77 -23.15 24.94
C ASP A 1133 -11.10 -23.84 23.61
N TYR A 1134 -11.53 -25.11 23.65
CA TYR A 1134 -11.85 -25.88 22.44
C TYR A 1134 -13.36 -26.04 22.25
N LYS A 1135 -13.82 -26.00 21.00
CA LYS A 1135 -15.23 -26.11 20.64
C LYS A 1135 -15.58 -27.54 20.28
N THR A 1136 -16.55 -28.11 20.97
CA THR A 1136 -17.03 -29.47 20.74
C THR A 1136 -18.08 -29.55 19.62
N ASN A 1137 -18.35 -30.77 19.11
CA ASN A 1137 -19.36 -31.05 18.07
C ASN A 1137 -20.79 -30.53 18.36
N ASN A 1138 -21.14 -30.17 19.60
CA ASN A 1138 -22.45 -29.60 19.94
C ASN A 1138 -22.40 -28.07 20.16
N GLY A 1139 -21.26 -27.43 19.88
CA GLY A 1139 -21.02 -26.00 20.04
C GLY A 1139 -20.56 -25.57 21.44
N ALA A 1140 -20.54 -26.46 22.44
CA ALA A 1140 -20.05 -26.11 23.78
C ALA A 1140 -18.53 -25.90 23.78
N LEU A 1141 -18.10 -24.82 24.43
CA LEU A 1141 -16.69 -24.50 24.68
C LEU A 1141 -16.21 -25.17 25.96
N VAL A 1142 -15.01 -25.75 25.92
CA VAL A 1142 -14.39 -26.42 27.07
C VAL A 1142 -12.98 -25.85 27.29
N PRO A 1143 -12.70 -25.22 28.45
CA PRO A 1143 -11.38 -24.70 28.76
C PRO A 1143 -10.40 -25.81 29.12
N PHE A 1144 -9.13 -25.61 28.79
CA PHE A 1144 -8.03 -26.50 29.12
C PHE A 1144 -6.73 -25.71 29.36
N ASN A 1145 -5.72 -26.36 29.91
CA ASN A 1145 -4.36 -25.84 29.97
C ASN A 1145 -3.32 -26.89 29.58
N GLY A 1146 -2.28 -26.44 28.89
CA GLY A 1146 -1.04 -27.19 28.65
C GLY A 1146 0.08 -26.65 29.53
N THR A 1147 1.04 -27.48 29.92
CA THR A 1147 2.19 -27.04 30.73
C THR A 1147 3.45 -27.78 30.30
N SER A 1148 4.52 -27.03 30.03
CA SER A 1148 5.82 -27.59 29.64
C SER A 1148 6.51 -28.30 30.80
N GLN A 1149 7.51 -29.12 30.46
CA GLN A 1149 8.58 -29.43 31.41
C GLN A 1149 9.31 -28.14 31.83
N SER A 1150 9.86 -28.14 33.04
CA SER A 1150 10.62 -27.03 33.58
C SER A 1150 12.04 -26.97 33.01
N PHE A 1151 12.56 -25.77 32.79
CA PHE A 1151 13.89 -25.52 32.25
C PHE A 1151 14.61 -24.43 33.05
N ALA A 1152 15.95 -24.45 33.06
CA ALA A 1152 16.75 -23.38 33.65
C ALA A 1152 17.02 -22.27 32.63
N LEU A 1153 17.07 -21.02 33.11
CA LEU A 1153 17.70 -19.89 32.44
C LEU A 1153 18.98 -19.51 33.20
N THR A 1154 20.07 -19.26 32.48
CA THR A 1154 21.42 -19.02 33.02
C THR A 1154 22.10 -17.79 32.45
#